data_AF-A0A544YFX6-F1
#
_entry.id   AF-A0A544YFX6-F1
#
_cell.length_a   1.000
_cell.length_b   1.000
_cell.length_c   1.000
_cell.angle_alpha   90.00
_cell.angle_beta   90.00
_cell.angle_gamma   90.00
#
_symmetry.space_group_name_H-M   'P 1'
#
loop_
_entity.id
_entity.type
_entity.pdbx_description
1 polymer ?
#
loop_
_entity_poly.entity_id
_entity_poly.type
_entity_poly.pdbx_seq_one_letter_code
_entity_poly.pdbx_strand_id
1 'polypeptide(L)'
;MTHDEYDLGDTAITLEGLGGRPAEIRAKVYLPDGARGKRPLVVFLHGRHSACYNPTAWTSSNTQWPCPAGQQPIASYQGYDGPADVLASNGYVVVSVSANGVNAADNPYSEDRGALARGEVVMRHLDLLADADRGVGDAKLVSLFKGRLDMADVGLMGHSRGGEGVVKAALMNAGRAKPYGIKAVLPLAPTDFARATLPGTPMAVILPYCDGDVSNQQGQHFYDDSRYAEDDDPAFRSSLMVMGADHNFFNTEWTPGVAHAPASDDWSNRNDPVCGGTAPSRLTAAEQYAVGTAYIAGFFRLVQGREQGLLPLFDGSGGTTASAGRAVVHAVAQAPAGKRFDVAPFTSLAPSTRVSGAATAVVCAGMLDRSPQSGLPSCVSTLTTSQAPSWTPATYANNVASTPVLRFSWSDPTGTVTVPIDKRDQNVSHYDALTFRVARDETATGDVDLAVEIADKHGASRTVKVSEVSDALTPFPGTASPLPKTWLRTVRVPLSSLTGVKPQQISEIRISGASGKGAVYLADLAFSTVAAGDARSGKLPQVSVEGATVDEGDGPGTATMTVRLSDKSPTPVTVQIQTIATGAAPVIASAAQEVVIPARSLQASFQVPVNGDTAVAAEPQSYQVVASVPVNATIGNGFARLVVTDDDAV
;
A
#
# COMPACT_ATOMS: atom_id res chain seq x y z
N MET A 1 -28.89 -14.92 1.09
CA MET A 1 -27.57 -15.42 0.65
C MET A 1 -27.34 -16.76 1.32
N THR A 2 -26.47 -17.59 0.76
CA THR A 2 -26.15 -18.92 1.28
C THR A 2 -24.70 -18.95 1.74
N HIS A 3 -24.46 -19.40 2.98
CA HIS A 3 -23.11 -19.61 3.51
C HIS A 3 -22.76 -21.09 3.37
N ASP A 4 -21.53 -21.36 2.97
CA ASP A 4 -20.99 -22.71 2.90
C ASP A 4 -19.48 -22.68 3.14
N GLU A 5 -18.83 -23.83 3.19
CA GLU A 5 -17.39 -23.96 3.37
C GLU A 5 -16.83 -25.08 2.50
N TYR A 6 -15.54 -25.00 2.22
CA TYR A 6 -14.78 -26.15 1.74
C TYR A 6 -13.45 -26.25 2.48
N ASP A 7 -12.99 -27.49 2.63
CA ASP A 7 -11.76 -27.84 3.30
C ASP A 7 -11.16 -29.04 2.58
N LEU A 8 -10.01 -28.84 1.95
CA LEU A 8 -9.27 -29.90 1.26
C LEU A 8 -8.15 -30.50 2.13
N GLY A 9 -8.09 -30.11 3.40
CA GLY A 9 -7.13 -30.59 4.39
C GLY A 9 -6.04 -29.58 4.75
N ASP A 10 -5.40 -29.80 5.89
CA ASP A 10 -4.41 -28.89 6.48
C ASP A 10 -3.05 -28.88 5.76
N THR A 11 -2.85 -29.77 4.78
CA THR A 11 -1.60 -29.93 4.01
C THR A 11 -1.87 -30.03 2.50
N ALA A 12 -2.91 -29.36 2.02
CA ALA A 12 -3.42 -29.47 0.65
C ALA A 12 -2.62 -28.69 -0.41
N ILE A 13 -1.73 -27.79 0.01
CA ILE A 13 -0.80 -27.06 -0.87
C ILE A 13 0.62 -27.13 -0.30
N THR A 14 1.62 -27.14 -1.18
CA THR A 14 3.03 -26.93 -0.85
C THR A 14 3.44 -25.54 -1.31
N LEU A 15 4.08 -24.76 -0.43
CA LEU A 15 4.40 -23.34 -0.65
C LEU A 15 5.90 -23.16 -0.87
N GLU A 16 6.29 -22.67 -2.06
CA GLU A 16 7.70 -22.41 -2.38
C GLU A 16 8.23 -21.24 -1.54
N GLY A 17 7.38 -20.23 -1.31
CA GLY A 17 7.70 -19.10 -0.44
C GLY A 17 8.01 -19.46 1.01
N LEU A 18 7.78 -20.72 1.43
CA LEU A 18 8.13 -21.24 2.75
C LEU A 18 9.11 -22.44 2.68
N GLY A 19 9.87 -22.55 1.59
CA GLY A 19 10.83 -23.64 1.38
C GLY A 19 10.17 -25.01 1.20
N GLY A 20 9.00 -25.05 0.55
CA GLY A 20 8.27 -26.30 0.26
C GLY A 20 7.46 -26.85 1.45
N ARG A 21 7.09 -25.98 2.40
CA ARG A 21 6.25 -26.40 3.54
C ARG A 21 4.78 -26.53 3.14
N PRO A 22 4.04 -27.48 3.74
CA PRO A 22 2.62 -27.64 3.47
C PRO A 22 1.79 -26.58 4.20
N ALA A 23 0.66 -26.20 3.60
CA ALA A 23 -0.40 -25.40 4.22
C ALA A 23 -1.78 -25.91 3.81
N GLU A 24 -2.81 -25.37 4.45
CA GLU A 24 -4.20 -25.73 4.20
C GLU A 24 -4.76 -25.11 2.92
N ILE A 25 -5.83 -25.74 2.41
CA ILE A 25 -6.75 -25.12 1.45
C ILE A 25 -8.14 -25.20 2.06
N ARG A 26 -8.54 -24.13 2.75
CA ARG A 26 -9.82 -24.00 3.45
C ARG A 26 -10.39 -22.60 3.25
N ALA A 27 -11.70 -22.51 3.05
CA ALA A 27 -12.37 -21.22 2.94
C ALA A 27 -13.83 -21.24 3.39
N LYS A 28 -14.31 -20.09 3.83
CA LYS A 28 -15.74 -19.77 3.97
C LYS A 28 -16.23 -19.12 2.69
N VAL A 29 -17.43 -19.51 2.26
CA VAL A 29 -18.03 -19.15 0.99
C VAL A 29 -19.36 -18.45 1.21
N TYR A 30 -19.56 -17.35 0.49
CA TYR A 30 -20.79 -16.58 0.50
C TYR A 30 -21.33 -16.52 -0.92
N LEU A 31 -22.50 -17.12 -1.13
CA LEU A 31 -23.15 -17.19 -2.43
C LEU A 31 -24.41 -16.30 -2.46
N PRO A 32 -24.64 -15.60 -3.58
CA PRO A 32 -25.86 -14.85 -3.78
C PRO A 32 -27.04 -15.81 -4.01
N ASP A 33 -28.17 -15.58 -3.33
CA ASP A 33 -29.36 -16.42 -3.52
C ASP A 33 -30.10 -16.04 -4.80
N GLY A 34 -30.51 -17.03 -5.58
CA GLY A 34 -31.34 -16.83 -6.76
C GLY A 34 -30.67 -16.09 -7.93
N ALA A 35 -29.39 -15.70 -7.81
CA ALA A 35 -28.65 -15.08 -8.90
C ALA A 35 -28.40 -16.09 -10.03
N ARG A 36 -28.65 -15.65 -11.28
CA ARG A 36 -28.42 -16.47 -12.48
C ARG A 36 -27.09 -16.06 -13.14
N GLY A 37 -26.43 -17.05 -13.74
CA GLY A 37 -25.20 -16.85 -14.51
C GLY A 37 -23.96 -16.61 -13.65
N LYS A 38 -22.86 -16.29 -14.33
CA LYS A 38 -21.56 -16.01 -13.71
C LYS A 38 -21.60 -14.71 -12.93
N ARG A 39 -20.97 -14.70 -11.75
CA ARG A 39 -20.95 -13.59 -10.80
C ARG A 39 -19.51 -13.12 -10.57
N PRO A 40 -19.28 -11.81 -10.34
CA PRO A 40 -17.97 -11.33 -9.89
C PRO A 40 -17.54 -12.06 -8.62
N LEU A 41 -16.26 -12.41 -8.56
CA LEU A 41 -15.64 -13.09 -7.44
C LEU A 41 -14.85 -12.08 -6.60
N VAL A 42 -14.92 -12.20 -5.27
CA VAL A 42 -14.01 -11.51 -4.36
C VAL A 42 -13.35 -12.52 -3.44
N VAL A 43 -12.02 -12.53 -3.38
CA VAL A 43 -11.26 -13.39 -2.46
C VAL A 43 -10.76 -12.55 -1.29
N PHE A 44 -11.07 -12.99 -0.07
CA PHE A 44 -10.56 -12.37 1.16
C PHE A 44 -9.43 -13.22 1.73
N LEU A 45 -8.35 -12.58 2.18
CA LEU A 45 -7.21 -13.22 2.80
C LEU A 45 -6.93 -12.58 4.16
N HIS A 46 -7.05 -13.37 5.23
CA HIS A 46 -6.70 -12.87 6.55
C HIS A 46 -5.18 -12.67 6.72
N GLY A 47 -4.83 -11.84 7.70
CA GLY A 47 -3.45 -11.51 8.02
C GLY A 47 -2.77 -12.47 8.98
N ARG A 48 -1.65 -12.01 9.52
CA ARG A 48 -0.91 -12.77 10.52
C ARG A 48 -1.57 -12.62 11.89
N HIS A 49 -2.01 -13.74 12.41
CA HIS A 49 -2.47 -13.91 13.78
C HIS A 49 -1.98 -15.28 14.26
N SER A 50 -2.17 -15.64 15.54
CA SER A 50 -1.84 -17.00 15.99
C SER A 50 -2.59 -18.04 15.16
N ALA A 51 -1.89 -19.08 14.70
CA ALA A 51 -2.47 -20.15 13.89
C ALA A 51 -3.38 -21.09 14.71
N CYS A 52 -2.99 -21.37 15.95
CA CYS A 52 -3.63 -22.36 16.82
C CYS A 52 -3.89 -21.80 18.22
N TYR A 53 -4.85 -22.40 18.93
CA TYR A 53 -5.11 -22.10 20.33
C TYR A 53 -5.53 -23.34 21.12
N ASN A 54 -5.30 -23.31 22.43
CA ASN A 54 -5.79 -24.32 23.35
C ASN A 54 -7.15 -23.85 23.92
N PRO A 55 -8.26 -24.56 23.67
CA PRO A 55 -9.59 -24.14 24.11
C PRO A 55 -9.79 -24.24 25.63
N THR A 56 -8.97 -25.04 26.33
CA THR A 56 -9.05 -25.19 27.79
C THR A 56 -8.16 -24.19 28.52
N ALA A 57 -6.92 -24.03 28.08
CA ALA A 57 -5.95 -23.12 28.71
C ALA A 57 -6.10 -21.65 28.24
N TRP A 58 -6.84 -21.42 27.15
CA TRP A 58 -7.05 -20.11 26.54
C TRP A 58 -5.74 -19.41 26.13
N THR A 59 -4.77 -20.20 25.68
CA THR A 59 -3.48 -19.72 25.17
C THR A 59 -3.39 -19.97 23.67
N SER A 60 -2.69 -19.10 22.93
CA SER A 60 -2.49 -19.23 21.49
C SER A 60 -1.03 -19.60 21.15
N SER A 61 -0.84 -20.18 19.97
CA SER A 61 0.46 -20.59 19.43
C SER A 61 0.53 -20.31 17.94
N ASN A 62 1.74 -20.00 17.48
CA ASN A 62 2.02 -19.68 16.09
C ASN A 62 3.33 -20.32 15.59
N THR A 63 3.70 -21.47 16.14
CA THR A 63 4.99 -22.13 15.85
C THR A 63 4.84 -23.44 15.08
N GLN A 64 3.62 -23.94 14.92
CA GLN A 64 3.36 -25.23 14.29
C GLN A 64 2.03 -25.23 13.55
N TRP A 65 2.02 -25.89 12.39
CA TRP A 65 0.85 -26.24 11.61
C TRP A 65 1.06 -27.64 10.99
N PRO A 66 0.04 -28.52 10.90
CA PRO A 66 -1.30 -28.41 11.49
C PRO A 66 -1.27 -28.27 13.02
N CYS A 67 -2.39 -27.86 13.62
CA CYS A 67 -2.44 -27.63 15.06
C CYS A 67 -2.10 -28.91 15.85
N PRO A 68 -1.25 -28.81 16.89
CA PRO A 68 -0.92 -29.96 17.74
C PRO A 68 -2.16 -30.55 18.42
N ALA A 69 -2.06 -31.81 18.86
CA ALA A 69 -3.11 -32.47 19.62
C ALA A 69 -3.52 -31.63 20.84
N GLY A 70 -4.83 -31.45 21.05
CA GLY A 70 -5.39 -30.61 22.11
C GLY A 70 -5.44 -29.11 21.80
N GLN A 71 -4.99 -28.70 20.60
CA GLN A 71 -5.19 -27.35 20.07
C GLN A 71 -6.16 -27.37 18.88
N GLN A 72 -6.74 -26.21 18.59
CA GLN A 72 -7.66 -25.96 17.49
C GLN A 72 -7.15 -24.80 16.63
N PRO A 73 -7.44 -24.78 15.32
CA PRO A 73 -7.10 -23.64 14.48
C PRO A 73 -7.90 -22.41 14.90
N ILE A 74 -7.27 -21.23 14.89
CA ILE A 74 -8.01 -19.97 14.99
C ILE A 74 -8.64 -19.68 13.63
N ALA A 75 -9.97 -19.58 13.58
CA ALA A 75 -10.73 -19.49 12.32
C ALA A 75 -10.70 -18.09 11.69
N SER A 76 -9.54 -17.44 11.63
CA SER A 76 -9.35 -16.04 11.19
C SER A 76 -10.05 -15.69 9.87
N TYR A 77 -10.16 -16.63 8.93
CA TYR A 77 -10.85 -16.46 7.65
C TYR A 77 -12.37 -16.27 7.78
N GLN A 78 -12.98 -16.65 8.90
CA GLN A 78 -14.41 -16.45 9.18
C GLN A 78 -14.71 -15.06 9.75
N GLY A 79 -13.69 -14.22 10.01
CA GLY A 79 -13.88 -12.94 10.69
C GLY A 79 -14.52 -11.81 9.89
N TYR A 80 -14.91 -12.05 8.63
CA TYR A 80 -15.27 -11.03 7.65
C TYR A 80 -16.71 -11.14 7.13
N ASP A 81 -17.61 -11.73 7.91
CA ASP A 81 -19.02 -11.92 7.57
C ASP A 81 -19.69 -10.63 7.08
N GLY A 82 -19.54 -9.51 7.81
CA GLY A 82 -20.15 -8.23 7.46
C GLY A 82 -19.93 -7.79 6.00
N PRO A 83 -18.68 -7.52 5.58
CA PRO A 83 -18.42 -7.14 4.18
C PRO A 83 -18.75 -8.26 3.19
N ALA A 84 -18.56 -9.54 3.54
CA ALA A 84 -18.86 -10.66 2.65
C ALA A 84 -20.37 -10.80 2.38
N ASP A 85 -21.21 -10.62 3.40
CA ASP A 85 -22.67 -10.65 3.33
C ASP A 85 -23.23 -9.49 2.51
N VAL A 86 -22.66 -8.28 2.68
CA VAL A 86 -23.03 -7.12 1.86
C VAL A 86 -22.69 -7.38 0.38
N LEU A 87 -21.53 -7.95 0.09
CA LEU A 87 -21.17 -8.31 -1.28
C LEU A 87 -22.08 -9.41 -1.84
N ALA A 88 -22.30 -10.50 -1.09
CA ALA A 88 -23.14 -11.60 -1.53
C ALA A 88 -24.60 -11.17 -1.76
N SER A 89 -25.15 -10.32 -0.90
CA SER A 89 -26.49 -9.73 -1.10
C SER A 89 -26.58 -8.79 -2.30
N ASN A 90 -25.44 -8.21 -2.75
CA ASN A 90 -25.34 -7.44 -4.00
C ASN A 90 -24.91 -8.30 -5.20
N GLY A 91 -24.95 -9.62 -5.06
CA GLY A 91 -24.75 -10.55 -6.17
C GLY A 91 -23.30 -10.90 -6.46
N TYR A 92 -22.40 -10.77 -5.50
CA TYR A 92 -21.01 -11.24 -5.62
C TYR A 92 -20.90 -12.66 -5.06
N VAL A 93 -19.92 -13.41 -5.52
CA VAL A 93 -19.44 -14.59 -4.79
C VAL A 93 -18.23 -14.16 -3.98
N VAL A 94 -18.22 -14.46 -2.68
CA VAL A 94 -17.08 -14.18 -1.80
C VAL A 94 -16.49 -15.49 -1.29
N VAL A 95 -15.17 -15.60 -1.35
CA VAL A 95 -14.40 -16.74 -0.83
C VAL A 95 -13.35 -16.19 0.13
N SER A 96 -13.52 -16.43 1.42
CA SER A 96 -12.59 -15.98 2.45
C SER A 96 -11.68 -17.13 2.88
N VAL A 97 -10.39 -17.04 2.55
CA VAL A 97 -9.44 -18.16 2.61
C VAL A 97 -8.59 -18.14 3.87
N SER A 98 -8.23 -19.33 4.36
CA SER A 98 -7.34 -19.54 5.49
C SER A 98 -5.86 -19.47 5.08
N ALA A 99 -5.00 -19.00 5.98
CA ALA A 99 -3.56 -18.86 5.82
C ALA A 99 -2.81 -19.12 7.14
N ASN A 100 -3.34 -19.95 8.03
CA ASN A 100 -2.74 -20.32 9.31
C ASN A 100 -1.46 -21.14 9.13
N GLY A 101 -1.38 -22.01 8.11
CA GLY A 101 -0.14 -22.69 7.75
C GLY A 101 0.97 -21.72 7.37
N VAL A 102 0.62 -20.60 6.70
CA VAL A 102 1.56 -19.51 6.46
C VAL A 102 1.93 -18.81 7.76
N ASN A 103 0.95 -18.45 8.61
CA ASN A 103 1.21 -17.78 9.89
C ASN A 103 2.23 -18.55 10.74
N ALA A 104 2.11 -19.87 10.82
CA ALA A 104 2.99 -20.72 11.63
C ALA A 104 4.45 -20.80 11.11
N ALA A 105 4.70 -20.39 9.86
CA ALA A 105 5.97 -20.61 9.17
C ALA A 105 6.61 -19.32 8.59
N ASP A 106 5.87 -18.21 8.51
CA ASP A 106 6.29 -17.01 7.77
C ASP A 106 7.50 -16.27 8.35
N ASN A 107 7.74 -16.37 9.66
CA ASN A 107 8.91 -15.75 10.30
C ASN A 107 10.21 -16.55 10.09
N PRO A 108 10.25 -17.88 10.36
CA PRO A 108 11.50 -18.64 10.25
C PRO A 108 11.84 -19.15 8.84
N TYR A 109 10.88 -19.22 7.91
CA TYR A 109 11.07 -19.93 6.63
C TYR A 109 10.79 -19.10 5.38
N SER A 110 10.54 -17.80 5.52
CA SER A 110 10.24 -16.91 4.39
C SER A 110 11.33 -15.85 4.25
N GLU A 111 11.69 -15.55 3.01
CA GLU A 111 12.59 -14.42 2.69
C GLU A 111 11.90 -13.06 2.87
N ASP A 112 10.57 -13.03 2.73
CA ASP A 112 9.73 -11.83 2.59
C ASP A 112 8.59 -11.75 3.63
N ARG A 113 8.76 -12.39 4.79
CA ARG A 113 7.72 -12.49 5.87
C ARG A 113 6.38 -13.10 5.43
N GLY A 114 6.39 -13.94 4.40
CA GLY A 114 5.26 -14.75 3.97
C GLY A 114 4.42 -14.12 2.86
N ALA A 115 4.86 -13.01 2.26
CA ALA A 115 4.12 -12.35 1.19
C ALA A 115 3.95 -13.26 -0.04
N LEU A 116 5.03 -13.90 -0.52
CA LEU A 116 5.00 -14.87 -1.61
C LEU A 116 4.09 -16.06 -1.27
N ALA A 117 4.26 -16.65 -0.10
CA ALA A 117 3.46 -17.78 0.37
C ALA A 117 1.95 -17.47 0.41
N ARG A 118 1.58 -16.27 0.85
CA ARG A 118 0.19 -15.79 0.82
C ARG A 118 -0.32 -15.59 -0.60
N GLY A 119 0.53 -15.06 -1.49
CA GLY A 119 0.23 -14.95 -2.92
C GLY A 119 -0.05 -16.31 -3.54
N GLU A 120 0.77 -17.33 -3.23
CA GLU A 120 0.60 -18.72 -3.68
C GLU A 120 -0.73 -19.32 -3.21
N VAL A 121 -1.10 -19.11 -1.93
CA VAL A 121 -2.41 -19.54 -1.40
C VAL A 121 -3.54 -18.93 -2.23
N VAL A 122 -3.56 -17.61 -2.42
CA VAL A 122 -4.61 -16.93 -3.20
C VAL A 122 -4.66 -17.45 -4.64
N MET A 123 -3.50 -17.56 -5.30
CA MET A 123 -3.43 -18.06 -6.68
C MET A 123 -3.89 -19.51 -6.81
N ARG A 124 -3.57 -20.37 -5.84
CA ARG A 124 -4.06 -21.76 -5.80
C ARG A 124 -5.57 -21.82 -5.65
N HIS A 125 -6.13 -20.99 -4.77
CA HIS A 125 -7.59 -20.89 -4.64
C HIS A 125 -8.24 -20.43 -5.95
N LEU A 126 -7.68 -19.43 -6.64
CA LEU A 126 -8.19 -18.99 -7.96
C LEU A 126 -8.13 -20.11 -9.01
N ASP A 127 -7.06 -20.92 -9.03
CA ASP A 127 -6.94 -22.07 -9.93
C ASP A 127 -8.01 -23.13 -9.66
N LEU A 128 -8.21 -23.49 -8.39
CA LEU A 128 -9.25 -24.44 -7.97
C LEU A 128 -10.66 -23.94 -8.26
N LEU A 129 -10.93 -22.65 -8.04
CA LEU A 129 -12.21 -22.01 -8.35
C LEU A 129 -12.47 -21.97 -9.86
N ALA A 130 -11.45 -21.69 -10.68
CA ALA A 130 -11.57 -21.71 -12.13
C ALA A 130 -11.86 -23.11 -12.68
N ASP A 131 -11.22 -24.15 -12.10
CA ASP A 131 -11.52 -25.55 -12.42
C ASP A 131 -12.95 -25.92 -12.00
N ALA A 132 -13.35 -25.56 -10.78
CA ALA A 132 -14.69 -25.83 -10.26
C ALA A 132 -15.79 -25.15 -11.08
N ASP A 133 -15.59 -23.91 -11.54
CA ASP A 133 -16.48 -23.21 -12.45
C ASP A 133 -16.68 -23.97 -13.78
N ARG A 134 -15.63 -24.62 -14.27
CA ARG A 134 -15.70 -25.51 -15.46
C ARG A 134 -16.30 -26.89 -15.15
N GLY A 135 -16.58 -27.19 -13.89
CA GLY A 135 -17.08 -28.49 -13.45
C GLY A 135 -16.00 -29.55 -13.30
N VAL A 136 -14.76 -29.16 -13.04
CA VAL A 136 -13.58 -30.03 -12.84
C VAL A 136 -13.08 -29.87 -11.40
N GLY A 137 -12.52 -30.94 -10.82
CA GLY A 137 -11.90 -30.92 -9.50
C GLY A 137 -12.76 -31.52 -8.40
N ASP A 138 -12.57 -31.04 -7.17
CA ASP A 138 -13.25 -31.55 -5.98
C ASP A 138 -14.78 -31.42 -6.07
N ALA A 139 -15.51 -32.44 -5.61
CA ALA A 139 -16.96 -32.52 -5.76
C ALA A 139 -17.71 -31.41 -5.00
N LYS A 140 -17.21 -31.00 -3.82
CA LYS A 140 -17.80 -29.92 -3.03
C LYS A 140 -17.61 -28.58 -3.76
N LEU A 141 -16.40 -28.31 -4.24
CA LEU A 141 -16.12 -27.11 -5.04
C LEU A 141 -16.97 -27.06 -6.32
N VAL A 142 -17.05 -28.16 -7.08
CA VAL A 142 -17.88 -28.23 -8.30
C VAL A 142 -19.35 -27.99 -8.00
N SER A 143 -19.88 -28.58 -6.91
CA SER A 143 -21.27 -28.36 -6.47
C SER A 143 -21.54 -26.88 -6.16
N LEU A 144 -20.57 -26.20 -5.55
CA LEU A 144 -20.69 -24.79 -5.20
C LEU A 144 -20.59 -23.87 -6.41
N PHE A 145 -19.66 -24.13 -7.33
CA PHE A 145 -19.19 -23.09 -8.26
C PHE A 145 -19.41 -23.35 -9.74
N LYS A 146 -19.81 -24.56 -10.16
CA LYS A 146 -19.99 -24.88 -11.59
C LYS A 146 -20.90 -23.87 -12.30
N GLY A 147 -20.33 -23.16 -13.27
CA GLY A 147 -20.99 -22.13 -14.08
C GLY A 147 -21.40 -20.87 -13.33
N ARG A 148 -20.84 -20.61 -12.13
CA ARG A 148 -21.23 -19.50 -11.26
C ARG A 148 -20.19 -18.38 -11.17
N LEU A 149 -18.95 -18.58 -11.62
CA LEU A 149 -17.87 -17.62 -11.41
C LEU A 149 -17.47 -16.89 -12.69
N ASP A 150 -17.36 -15.57 -12.60
CA ASP A 150 -16.71 -14.74 -13.61
C ASP A 150 -15.23 -14.56 -13.27
N MET A 151 -14.37 -15.45 -13.79
CA MET A 151 -12.92 -15.38 -13.59
C MET A 151 -12.25 -14.20 -14.33
N ALA A 152 -13.00 -13.44 -15.13
CA ALA A 152 -12.56 -12.18 -15.72
C ALA A 152 -12.93 -10.96 -14.84
N ASP A 153 -13.60 -11.17 -13.70
CA ASP A 153 -13.98 -10.14 -12.74
C ASP A 153 -13.70 -10.58 -11.29
N VAL A 154 -12.43 -10.46 -10.91
CA VAL A 154 -11.90 -10.87 -9.59
C VAL A 154 -11.48 -9.64 -8.78
N GLY A 155 -11.94 -9.56 -7.54
CA GLY A 155 -11.47 -8.62 -6.52
C GLY A 155 -10.67 -9.35 -5.44
N LEU A 156 -9.67 -8.69 -4.85
CA LEU A 156 -8.88 -9.24 -3.74
C LEU A 156 -8.89 -8.28 -2.55
N MET A 157 -9.22 -8.78 -1.36
CA MET A 157 -9.03 -8.05 -0.09
C MET A 157 -8.05 -8.83 0.78
N GLY A 158 -7.11 -8.14 1.43
CA GLY A 158 -6.21 -8.77 2.36
C GLY A 158 -5.96 -7.91 3.58
N HIS A 159 -5.89 -8.51 4.78
CA HIS A 159 -5.68 -7.80 6.04
C HIS A 159 -4.23 -7.93 6.54
N SER A 160 -3.56 -6.89 7.03
CA SER A 160 -2.21 -6.98 7.63
C SER A 160 -1.19 -7.57 6.65
N ARG A 161 -0.43 -8.61 7.03
CA ARG A 161 0.40 -9.39 6.09
C ARG A 161 -0.38 -9.99 4.93
N GLY A 162 -1.69 -10.24 5.10
CA GLY A 162 -2.61 -10.62 4.04
C GLY A 162 -2.83 -9.52 3.01
N GLY A 163 -2.75 -8.24 3.41
CA GLY A 163 -2.83 -7.10 2.50
C GLY A 163 -1.65 -7.05 1.54
N GLU A 164 -0.43 -7.26 2.04
CA GLU A 164 0.75 -7.46 1.20
C GLU A 164 0.64 -8.73 0.35
N GLY A 165 0.09 -9.80 0.92
CA GLY A 165 -0.16 -11.06 0.22
C GLY A 165 -1.08 -10.95 -1.00
N VAL A 166 -2.17 -10.16 -0.93
CA VAL A 166 -3.06 -9.96 -2.08
C VAL A 166 -2.45 -9.05 -3.15
N VAL A 167 -1.60 -8.09 -2.77
CA VAL A 167 -0.80 -7.33 -3.73
C VAL A 167 0.19 -8.28 -4.43
N LYS A 168 0.87 -9.14 -3.68
CA LYS A 168 1.76 -10.18 -4.25
C LYS A 168 1.01 -11.14 -5.17
N ALA A 169 -0.21 -11.57 -4.83
CA ALA A 169 -1.05 -12.38 -5.69
C ALA A 169 -1.38 -11.68 -7.02
N ALA A 170 -1.72 -10.39 -6.98
CA ALA A 170 -1.99 -9.60 -8.18
C ALA A 170 -0.75 -9.49 -9.08
N LEU A 171 0.43 -9.30 -8.49
CA LEU A 171 1.71 -9.28 -9.21
C LEU A 171 2.04 -10.65 -9.82
N MET A 172 1.86 -11.74 -9.08
CA MET A 172 2.02 -13.10 -9.60
C MET A 172 1.07 -13.38 -10.77
N ASN A 173 -0.19 -12.94 -10.65
CA ASN A 173 -1.18 -13.09 -11.69
C ASN A 173 -0.78 -12.36 -12.99
N ALA A 174 -0.23 -11.15 -12.89
CA ALA A 174 0.22 -10.38 -14.04
C ALA A 174 1.37 -11.07 -14.82
N GLY A 175 2.17 -11.90 -14.15
CA GLY A 175 3.24 -12.70 -14.77
C GLY A 175 2.78 -14.01 -15.44
N ARG A 176 1.49 -14.37 -15.34
CA ARG A 176 0.96 -15.62 -15.93
C ARG A 176 0.79 -15.49 -17.43
N ALA A 177 0.95 -16.61 -18.14
CA ALA A 177 0.60 -16.70 -19.56
C ALA A 177 -0.89 -16.42 -19.83
N LYS A 178 -1.76 -16.77 -18.87
CA LYS A 178 -3.20 -16.46 -18.88
C LYS A 178 -3.59 -15.89 -17.51
N PRO A 179 -3.48 -14.57 -17.32
CA PRO A 179 -3.89 -13.91 -16.08
C PRO A 179 -5.40 -14.02 -15.87
N TYR A 180 -5.84 -14.13 -14.62
CA TYR A 180 -7.21 -13.86 -14.20
C TYR A 180 -7.51 -12.36 -14.30
N GLY A 181 -8.79 -12.01 -14.46
CA GLY A 181 -9.22 -10.62 -14.53
C GLY A 181 -9.30 -9.97 -13.15
N ILE A 182 -8.16 -9.78 -12.48
CA ILE A 182 -8.08 -9.04 -11.22
C ILE A 182 -8.33 -7.56 -11.51
N LYS A 183 -9.45 -7.04 -11.02
CA LYS A 183 -9.92 -5.66 -11.28
C LYS A 183 -9.78 -4.72 -10.09
N ALA A 184 -9.70 -5.25 -8.87
CA ALA A 184 -9.76 -4.45 -7.66
C ALA A 184 -8.91 -5.11 -6.56
N VAL A 185 -8.05 -4.34 -5.90
CA VAL A 185 -7.25 -4.82 -4.76
C VAL A 185 -7.45 -3.88 -3.57
N LEU A 186 -7.83 -4.41 -2.41
CA LEU A 186 -8.02 -3.68 -1.17
C LEU A 186 -7.11 -4.23 -0.07
N PRO A 187 -5.94 -3.62 0.14
CA PRO A 187 -5.11 -3.86 1.32
C PRO A 187 -5.72 -3.17 2.55
N LEU A 188 -6.17 -3.95 3.53
CA LEU A 188 -6.69 -3.51 4.82
C LEU A 188 -5.59 -3.59 5.88
N ALA A 189 -5.36 -2.50 6.61
CA ALA A 189 -4.28 -2.35 7.61
C ALA A 189 -2.95 -3.02 7.20
N PRO A 190 -2.49 -2.88 5.94
CA PRO A 190 -1.52 -3.79 5.37
C PRO A 190 -0.08 -3.55 5.87
N THR A 191 0.72 -4.61 5.90
CA THR A 191 2.18 -4.48 5.85
C THR A 191 2.63 -4.10 4.44
N ASP A 192 3.86 -3.62 4.31
CA ASP A 192 4.52 -3.42 3.02
C ASP A 192 6.04 -3.47 3.24
N PHE A 193 6.57 -4.68 3.38
CA PHE A 193 7.94 -4.87 3.83
C PHE A 193 8.97 -4.62 2.73
N ALA A 194 8.60 -4.79 1.46
CA ALA A 194 9.49 -4.67 0.31
C ALA A 194 9.15 -3.53 -0.66
N ARG A 195 8.08 -2.76 -0.41
CA ARG A 195 7.66 -1.60 -1.22
C ARG A 195 7.44 -1.94 -2.69
N ALA A 196 6.58 -2.91 -2.94
CA ALA A 196 6.17 -3.25 -4.30
C ALA A 196 5.13 -2.25 -4.83
N THR A 197 5.20 -1.92 -6.13
CA THR A 197 4.18 -1.09 -6.79
C THR A 197 3.13 -1.95 -7.49
N LEU A 198 1.90 -1.45 -7.57
CA LEU A 198 0.78 -2.09 -8.29
C LEU A 198 0.15 -1.11 -9.31
N PRO A 199 0.88 -0.76 -10.40
CA PRO A 199 0.32 -0.03 -11.53
C PRO A 199 -0.82 -0.81 -12.22
N GLY A 200 -1.72 -0.09 -12.88
CA GLY A 200 -2.75 -0.68 -13.74
C GLY A 200 -3.92 -1.37 -13.03
N THR A 201 -3.94 -1.45 -11.69
CA THR A 201 -5.06 -2.06 -10.94
C THR A 201 -5.65 -1.06 -9.94
N PRO A 202 -6.97 -0.76 -10.02
CA PRO A 202 -7.67 0.02 -9.01
C PRO A 202 -7.40 -0.48 -7.59
N MET A 203 -7.02 0.44 -6.70
CA MET A 203 -6.61 0.09 -5.33
C MET A 203 -7.10 1.09 -4.30
N ALA A 204 -7.59 0.58 -3.17
CA ALA A 204 -7.90 1.38 -1.99
C ALA A 204 -7.22 0.76 -0.76
N VAL A 205 -6.37 1.54 -0.07
CA VAL A 205 -5.73 1.11 1.18
C VAL A 205 -6.53 1.63 2.37
N ILE A 206 -6.83 0.77 3.35
CA ILE A 206 -7.46 1.20 4.62
C ILE A 206 -6.41 1.18 5.73
N LEU A 207 -6.26 2.30 6.43
CA LEU A 207 -5.27 2.55 7.47
C LEU A 207 -5.97 2.90 8.80
N PRO A 208 -5.93 2.04 9.83
CA PRO A 208 -6.54 2.32 11.13
C PRO A 208 -5.69 3.29 11.95
N TYR A 209 -6.25 4.42 12.38
CA TYR A 209 -5.46 5.47 13.06
C TYR A 209 -4.83 5.01 14.38
N CYS A 210 -5.51 4.10 15.09
CA CYS A 210 -5.09 3.52 16.36
C CYS A 210 -4.59 2.08 16.21
N ASP A 211 -4.03 1.75 15.04
CA ASP A 211 -3.33 0.49 14.77
C ASP A 211 -2.10 0.34 15.68
N GLY A 212 -2.07 -0.72 16.50
CA GLY A 212 -0.97 -1.05 17.41
C GLY A 212 0.04 -2.03 16.82
N ASP A 213 -0.38 -2.91 15.91
CA ASP A 213 0.42 -3.98 15.30
C ASP A 213 1.27 -3.44 14.15
N VAL A 214 0.64 -2.79 13.17
CA VAL A 214 1.29 -2.06 12.07
C VAL A 214 1.24 -0.56 12.36
N SER A 215 1.70 -0.17 13.55
CA SER A 215 1.58 1.21 14.06
C SER A 215 2.21 2.29 13.18
N ASN A 216 3.16 1.93 12.31
CA ASN A 216 3.74 2.83 11.32
C ASN A 216 2.95 2.99 10.03
N GLN A 217 1.89 2.20 9.84
CA GLN A 217 1.02 2.24 8.68
C GLN A 217 1.81 2.19 7.36
N GLN A 218 2.85 1.37 7.32
CA GLN A 218 3.77 1.29 6.19
C GLN A 218 3.08 0.98 4.86
N GLY A 219 1.93 0.31 4.83
CA GLY A 219 1.25 0.11 3.56
C GLY A 219 0.57 1.35 2.97
N GLN A 220 0.71 2.53 3.60
CA GLN A 220 0.58 3.82 2.90
C GLN A 220 1.48 3.88 1.64
N HIS A 221 2.63 3.20 1.66
CA HIS A 221 3.54 3.09 0.51
C HIS A 221 2.90 2.46 -0.72
N PHE A 222 1.96 1.53 -0.60
CA PHE A 222 1.24 1.01 -1.77
C PHE A 222 0.57 2.13 -2.57
N TYR A 223 -0.06 3.09 -1.87
CA TYR A 223 -0.60 4.28 -2.51
C TYR A 223 0.54 5.16 -3.04
N ASP A 224 1.50 5.52 -2.19
CA ASP A 224 2.51 6.53 -2.54
C ASP A 224 3.44 6.12 -3.69
N ASP A 225 3.88 4.86 -3.70
CA ASP A 225 4.84 4.33 -4.67
C ASP A 225 4.19 3.98 -6.02
N SER A 226 2.90 3.62 -6.01
CA SER A 226 2.19 3.22 -7.25
C SER A 226 1.64 4.40 -8.06
N ARG A 227 1.56 5.61 -7.50
CA ARG A 227 0.94 6.80 -8.13
C ARG A 227 1.54 7.18 -9.49
N TYR A 228 2.84 6.99 -9.65
CA TYR A 228 3.61 7.35 -10.85
C TYR A 228 4.48 6.18 -11.34
N ALA A 229 4.07 4.94 -11.04
CA ALA A 229 4.79 3.74 -11.46
C ALA A 229 4.59 3.44 -12.96
N GLU A 230 3.55 3.98 -13.60
CA GLU A 230 3.28 3.92 -15.04
C GLU A 230 2.63 5.25 -15.47
N ASP A 231 3.10 5.87 -16.55
CA ASP A 231 2.62 7.20 -16.98
C ASP A 231 1.16 7.18 -17.46
N ASP A 232 0.72 6.13 -18.16
CA ASP A 232 -0.62 6.01 -18.74
C ASP A 232 -1.57 5.13 -17.91
N ASP A 233 -1.34 5.10 -16.60
CA ASP A 233 -2.07 4.23 -15.69
C ASP A 233 -3.58 4.50 -15.68
N PRO A 234 -4.42 3.53 -16.09
CA PRO A 234 -5.87 3.69 -16.13
C PRO A 234 -6.55 3.52 -14.76
N ALA A 235 -5.81 3.11 -13.73
CA ALA A 235 -6.35 2.84 -12.41
C ALA A 235 -6.42 4.09 -11.55
N PHE A 236 -7.49 4.20 -10.76
CA PHE A 236 -7.51 5.12 -9.63
C PHE A 236 -6.86 4.50 -8.41
N ARG A 237 -6.39 5.34 -7.50
CA ARG A 237 -5.84 4.91 -6.21
C ARG A 237 -6.45 5.72 -5.09
N SER A 238 -6.65 5.08 -3.95
CA SER A 238 -7.10 5.71 -2.73
C SER A 238 -6.34 5.20 -1.51
N SER A 239 -6.17 6.05 -0.51
CA SER A 239 -5.76 5.65 0.84
C SER A 239 -6.69 6.32 1.85
N LEU A 240 -7.14 5.54 2.84
CA LEU A 240 -8.21 5.89 3.76
C LEU A 240 -7.70 5.80 5.19
N MET A 241 -7.66 6.92 5.92
CA MET A 241 -7.36 6.94 7.35
C MET A 241 -8.67 6.84 8.14
N VAL A 242 -8.88 5.73 8.85
CA VAL A 242 -10.07 5.50 9.69
C VAL A 242 -9.75 5.92 11.13
N MET A 243 -10.28 7.07 11.53
CA MET A 243 -10.00 7.64 12.86
C MET A 243 -10.61 6.79 13.96
N GLY A 244 -9.85 6.54 15.03
CA GLY A 244 -10.30 5.76 16.18
C GLY A 244 -10.36 4.24 15.96
N ALA A 245 -9.93 3.73 14.81
CA ALA A 245 -9.92 2.30 14.52
C ALA A 245 -8.60 1.62 14.93
N ASP A 246 -8.75 0.43 15.52
CA ASP A 246 -7.78 -0.59 15.89
C ASP A 246 -7.43 -1.47 14.67
N HIS A 247 -6.31 -2.17 14.72
CA HIS A 247 -5.94 -3.13 13.67
C HIS A 247 -6.89 -4.33 13.64
N ASN A 248 -7.17 -4.91 14.81
CA ASN A 248 -7.80 -6.22 14.92
C ASN A 248 -9.32 -6.17 14.71
N PHE A 249 -9.97 -5.05 15.03
CA PHE A 249 -11.43 -5.00 15.15
C PHE A 249 -12.19 -5.00 13.81
N PHE A 250 -11.46 -5.06 12.70
CA PHE A 250 -12.02 -5.41 11.39
C PHE A 250 -12.27 -6.91 11.20
N ASN A 251 -11.78 -7.76 12.11
CA ASN A 251 -11.94 -9.21 12.08
C ASN A 251 -12.56 -9.70 13.40
N THR A 252 -13.73 -10.34 13.34
CA THR A 252 -14.44 -10.79 14.56
C THR A 252 -13.67 -11.85 15.34
N GLU A 253 -12.83 -12.66 14.70
CA GLU A 253 -11.99 -13.67 15.37
C GLU A 253 -10.75 -13.08 16.06
N TRP A 254 -10.46 -11.80 15.85
CA TRP A 254 -9.36 -11.09 16.50
C TRP A 254 -9.85 -10.06 17.53
N THR A 255 -11.17 -9.94 17.69
CA THR A 255 -11.81 -8.90 18.49
C THR A 255 -12.20 -9.43 19.87
N PRO A 256 -11.67 -8.88 20.99
CA PRO A 256 -12.06 -9.27 22.34
C PRO A 256 -13.57 -9.13 22.58
N GLY A 257 -14.14 -10.12 23.27
CA GLY A 257 -15.58 -10.16 23.58
C GLY A 257 -16.48 -10.61 22.43
N VAL A 258 -15.92 -10.81 21.23
CA VAL A 258 -16.63 -11.35 20.05
C VAL A 258 -15.98 -12.66 19.56
N ALA A 259 -14.65 -12.72 19.57
CA ALA A 259 -13.88 -13.86 19.06
C ALA A 259 -14.15 -15.19 19.80
N HIS A 260 -14.09 -16.29 19.06
CA HIS A 260 -14.18 -17.65 19.61
C HIS A 260 -12.85 -18.18 20.16
N ALA A 261 -11.74 -17.53 19.81
CA ALA A 261 -10.39 -17.86 20.26
C ALA A 261 -9.77 -16.67 21.05
N PRO A 262 -8.61 -16.85 21.70
CA PRO A 262 -7.90 -15.75 22.36
C PRO A 262 -7.63 -14.59 21.37
N ALA A 263 -8.08 -13.41 21.75
CA ALA A 263 -8.03 -12.18 20.95
C ALA A 263 -7.49 -11.02 21.79
N SER A 264 -7.06 -9.94 21.14
CA SER A 264 -6.45 -8.79 21.82
C SER A 264 -6.84 -7.46 21.17
N ASP A 265 -7.03 -6.43 21.99
CA ASP A 265 -6.90 -5.03 21.57
C ASP A 265 -5.39 -4.77 21.41
N ASP A 266 -4.95 -4.44 20.19
CA ASP A 266 -3.53 -4.29 19.89
C ASP A 266 -2.96 -2.94 20.35
N TRP A 267 -3.82 -2.02 20.77
CA TRP A 267 -3.44 -0.78 21.41
C TRP A 267 -3.15 -0.98 22.90
N SER A 268 -1.87 -1.16 23.22
CA SER A 268 -1.44 -1.48 24.59
C SER A 268 -1.65 -0.36 25.63
N ASN A 269 -1.60 0.92 25.23
CA ASN A 269 -1.74 2.05 26.16
C ASN A 269 -3.21 2.37 26.43
N ARG A 270 -3.79 1.71 27.43
CA ARG A 270 -5.21 1.85 27.81
C ARG A 270 -5.62 3.24 28.29
N ASN A 271 -4.66 4.04 28.76
CA ASN A 271 -4.90 5.39 29.29
C ASN A 271 -4.65 6.48 28.24
N ASP A 272 -4.33 6.11 26.99
CA ASP A 272 -4.15 7.08 25.92
C ASP A 272 -5.45 7.88 25.68
N PRO A 273 -5.41 9.22 25.64
CA PRO A 273 -6.62 10.05 25.53
C PRO A 273 -7.28 10.01 24.15
N VAL A 274 -6.64 9.37 23.16
CA VAL A 274 -7.13 9.29 21.77
C VAL A 274 -7.53 7.86 21.42
N CYS A 275 -6.65 6.90 21.71
CA CYS A 275 -6.76 5.52 21.27
C CYS A 275 -6.95 4.53 22.42
N GLY A 276 -6.90 4.98 23.68
CA GLY A 276 -7.25 4.14 24.82
C GLY A 276 -8.69 3.63 24.71
N GLY A 277 -8.96 2.42 25.19
CA GLY A 277 -10.26 1.74 24.99
C GLY A 277 -11.50 2.48 25.53
N THR A 278 -11.31 3.50 26.39
CA THR A 278 -12.38 4.36 26.94
C THR A 278 -12.34 5.81 26.40
N ALA A 279 -11.40 6.12 25.51
CA ALA A 279 -11.29 7.45 24.91
C ALA A 279 -12.53 7.76 24.04
N PRO A 280 -13.13 8.95 24.11
CA PRO A 280 -14.30 9.30 23.30
C PRO A 280 -14.07 9.22 21.78
N SER A 281 -12.82 9.45 21.35
CA SER A 281 -12.38 9.40 19.96
C SER A 281 -12.13 7.97 19.45
N ARG A 282 -11.94 6.99 20.34
CA ARG A 282 -11.85 5.57 19.99
C ARG A 282 -13.22 5.06 19.52
N LEU A 283 -13.25 4.34 18.40
CA LEU A 283 -14.44 3.65 17.94
C LEU A 283 -14.65 2.37 18.75
N THR A 284 -15.89 2.02 19.07
CA THR A 284 -16.19 0.70 19.66
C THR A 284 -15.94 -0.42 18.64
N ALA A 285 -15.73 -1.65 19.10
CA ALA A 285 -15.53 -2.80 18.21
C ALA A 285 -16.63 -2.94 17.12
N ALA A 286 -17.90 -2.73 17.50
CA ALA A 286 -19.01 -2.77 16.55
C ALA A 286 -18.96 -1.63 15.53
N GLU A 287 -18.58 -0.42 15.93
CA GLU A 287 -18.44 0.72 15.01
C GLU A 287 -17.28 0.51 14.03
N GLN A 288 -16.17 -0.04 14.50
CA GLN A 288 -15.01 -0.38 13.68
C GLN A 288 -15.35 -1.44 12.63
N TYR A 289 -16.06 -2.50 13.06
CA TYR A 289 -16.54 -3.53 12.15
C TYR A 289 -17.55 -2.98 11.12
N ALA A 290 -18.42 -2.04 11.53
CA ALA A 290 -19.39 -1.40 10.65
C ALA A 290 -18.75 -0.51 9.58
N VAL A 291 -17.78 0.35 9.95
CA VAL A 291 -17.03 1.15 8.96
C VAL A 291 -16.20 0.25 8.05
N GLY A 292 -15.58 -0.81 8.58
CA GLY A 292 -14.92 -1.85 7.78
C GLY A 292 -15.84 -2.47 6.73
N THR A 293 -17.02 -2.91 7.17
CA THR A 293 -18.05 -3.49 6.31
C THR A 293 -18.43 -2.52 5.18
N ALA A 294 -18.70 -1.25 5.52
CA ALA A 294 -19.14 -0.25 4.57
C ALA A 294 -18.08 0.05 3.49
N TYR A 295 -16.82 0.24 3.88
CA TYR A 295 -15.76 0.63 2.95
C TYR A 295 -15.19 -0.56 2.16
N ILE A 296 -15.06 -1.75 2.77
CA ILE A 296 -14.59 -2.94 2.06
C ILE A 296 -15.60 -3.34 0.96
N ALA A 297 -16.87 -3.49 1.31
CA ALA A 297 -17.89 -3.83 0.32
C ALA A 297 -18.12 -2.69 -0.68
N GLY A 298 -18.06 -1.43 -0.22
CA GLY A 298 -18.23 -0.24 -1.04
C GLY A 298 -17.20 -0.15 -2.17
N PHE A 299 -15.95 -0.53 -1.91
CA PHE A 299 -14.88 -0.49 -2.92
C PHE A 299 -15.13 -1.48 -4.07
N PHE A 300 -15.43 -2.75 -3.77
CA PHE A 300 -15.68 -3.74 -4.82
C PHE A 300 -16.95 -3.43 -5.61
N ARG A 301 -17.98 -2.88 -4.96
CA ARG A 301 -19.19 -2.38 -5.63
C ARG A 301 -18.91 -1.18 -6.54
N LEU A 302 -18.04 -0.27 -6.12
CA LEU A 302 -17.60 0.84 -6.96
C LEU A 302 -16.85 0.34 -8.21
N VAL A 303 -15.86 -0.54 -8.03
CA VAL A 303 -14.94 -0.92 -9.12
C VAL A 303 -15.52 -2.01 -10.01
N GLN A 304 -15.90 -3.15 -9.43
CA GLN A 304 -16.43 -4.29 -10.19
C GLN A 304 -17.89 -4.06 -10.57
N GLY A 305 -18.68 -3.53 -9.63
CA GLY A 305 -20.12 -3.27 -9.83
C GLY A 305 -20.42 -1.97 -10.58
N ARG A 306 -19.42 -1.10 -10.76
CA ARG A 306 -19.52 0.22 -11.40
C ARG A 306 -20.54 1.15 -10.71
N GLU A 307 -20.80 0.93 -9.43
CA GLU A 307 -21.74 1.74 -8.64
C GLU A 307 -21.14 3.12 -8.31
N GLN A 308 -21.22 4.06 -9.26
CA GLN A 308 -20.58 5.38 -9.16
C GLN A 308 -21.05 6.22 -7.97
N GLY A 309 -22.23 5.95 -7.41
CA GLY A 309 -22.71 6.60 -6.19
C GLY A 309 -21.83 6.35 -4.95
N LEU A 310 -20.94 5.37 -5.00
CA LEU A 310 -19.99 5.03 -3.93
C LEU A 310 -18.64 5.75 -4.08
N LEU A 311 -18.39 6.41 -5.22
CA LEU A 311 -17.13 7.12 -5.48
C LEU A 311 -16.75 8.16 -4.41
N PRO A 312 -17.70 8.94 -3.84
CA PRO A 312 -17.38 9.92 -2.80
C PRO A 312 -16.73 9.35 -1.54
N LEU A 313 -16.85 8.04 -1.28
CA LEU A 313 -16.16 7.38 -0.16
C LEU A 313 -14.63 7.29 -0.37
N PHE A 314 -14.17 7.38 -1.62
CA PHE A 314 -12.78 7.06 -1.99
C PHE A 314 -12.05 8.17 -2.74
N ASP A 315 -12.75 9.20 -3.22
CA ASP A 315 -12.23 10.21 -4.15
C ASP A 315 -11.60 11.45 -3.48
N GLY A 316 -11.56 11.48 -2.15
CA GLY A 316 -11.03 12.62 -1.40
C GLY A 316 -11.99 13.82 -1.29
N SER A 317 -13.27 13.67 -1.68
CA SER A 317 -14.30 14.70 -1.49
C SER A 317 -14.84 14.78 -0.06
N GLY A 318 -14.50 13.82 0.81
CA GLY A 318 -15.00 13.72 2.18
C GLY A 318 -16.38 13.05 2.29
N GLY A 319 -16.80 12.31 1.27
CA GLY A 319 -18.04 11.54 1.32
C GLY A 319 -18.03 10.45 2.39
N THR A 320 -19.20 10.21 2.98
CA THR A 320 -19.44 9.14 3.95
C THR A 320 -20.77 8.44 3.65
N THR A 321 -21.06 7.36 4.36
CA THR A 321 -22.31 6.61 4.28
C THR A 321 -22.89 6.41 5.67
N ALA A 322 -24.22 6.38 5.78
CA ALA A 322 -24.90 6.17 7.06
C ALA A 322 -24.48 4.85 7.75
N SER A 323 -24.14 3.82 6.97
CA SER A 323 -23.67 2.53 7.50
C SER A 323 -22.29 2.60 8.18
N ALA A 324 -21.51 3.65 7.96
CA ALA A 324 -20.25 3.90 8.67
C ALA A 324 -20.47 4.56 10.05
N GLY A 325 -21.71 4.93 10.39
CA GLY A 325 -22.06 5.53 11.68
C GLY A 325 -21.31 6.85 11.92
N ARG A 326 -20.71 6.99 13.10
CA ARG A 326 -19.95 8.19 13.49
C ARG A 326 -18.48 8.17 13.04
N ALA A 327 -18.05 7.15 12.32
CA ALA A 327 -16.65 7.04 11.92
C ALA A 327 -16.25 8.23 11.03
N VAL A 328 -15.10 8.82 11.35
CA VAL A 328 -14.45 9.83 10.50
C VAL A 328 -13.42 9.11 9.66
N VAL A 329 -13.56 9.20 8.34
CA VAL A 329 -12.64 8.61 7.38
C VAL A 329 -12.09 9.71 6.49
N HIS A 330 -10.78 9.93 6.54
CA HIS A 330 -10.13 10.84 5.60
C HIS A 330 -9.67 10.05 4.38
N ALA A 331 -10.07 10.49 3.20
CA ALA A 331 -9.67 9.87 1.94
C ALA A 331 -8.65 10.75 1.19
N VAL A 332 -7.62 10.11 0.65
CA VAL A 332 -6.80 10.70 -0.41
C VAL A 332 -6.94 9.88 -1.68
N ALA A 333 -6.93 10.54 -2.82
CA ALA A 333 -7.15 9.89 -4.09
C ALA A 333 -6.25 10.44 -5.19
N GLN A 334 -5.86 9.55 -6.09
CA GLN A 334 -5.29 9.90 -7.38
C GLN A 334 -6.23 9.39 -8.46
N ALA A 335 -6.69 10.30 -9.32
CA ALA A 335 -7.50 9.94 -10.48
C ALA A 335 -6.66 9.15 -11.51
N PRO A 336 -7.27 8.33 -12.38
CA PRO A 336 -6.58 7.72 -13.52
C PRO A 336 -5.79 8.76 -14.35
N ALA A 337 -4.68 8.36 -14.96
CA ALA A 337 -3.81 9.25 -15.72
C ALA A 337 -4.57 10.03 -16.80
N GLY A 338 -5.46 9.36 -17.55
CA GLY A 338 -6.31 9.99 -18.57
C GLY A 338 -7.40 10.93 -18.03
N LYS A 339 -7.56 11.03 -16.71
CA LYS A 339 -8.53 11.88 -16.00
C LYS A 339 -7.88 12.92 -15.09
N ARG A 340 -6.57 13.09 -15.19
CA ARG A 340 -5.83 14.15 -14.51
C ARG A 340 -4.90 14.89 -15.46
N PHE A 341 -4.40 16.03 -15.00
CA PHE A 341 -3.26 16.73 -15.57
C PHE A 341 -2.36 17.13 -14.40
N ASP A 342 -1.22 16.46 -14.30
CA ASP A 342 -0.24 16.68 -13.25
C ASP A 342 0.52 17.98 -13.55
N VAL A 343 0.26 19.02 -12.76
CA VAL A 343 0.90 20.35 -12.88
C VAL A 343 2.28 20.30 -12.24
N ALA A 344 2.37 19.73 -11.03
CA ALA A 344 3.62 19.46 -10.35
C ALA A 344 3.43 18.31 -9.35
N PRO A 345 4.01 17.11 -9.60
CA PRO A 345 4.03 16.02 -8.63
C PRO A 345 4.76 16.38 -7.32
N PHE A 346 5.69 17.36 -7.40
CA PHE A 346 6.60 17.78 -6.32
C PHE A 346 7.60 16.70 -5.86
N THR A 347 7.83 15.69 -6.68
CA THR A 347 8.96 14.74 -6.53
C THR A 347 10.29 15.33 -7.01
N SER A 348 10.22 16.44 -7.75
CA SER A 348 11.32 17.30 -8.18
C SER A 348 10.79 18.74 -8.34
N LEU A 349 11.67 19.74 -8.35
CA LEU A 349 11.29 21.12 -8.69
C LEU A 349 11.64 21.40 -10.16
N ALA A 350 10.59 21.57 -10.98
CA ALA A 350 10.78 21.99 -12.36
C ALA A 350 11.49 23.35 -12.42
N PRO A 351 12.40 23.60 -13.39
CA PRO A 351 13.08 24.89 -13.54
C PRO A 351 12.14 26.09 -13.72
N SER A 352 10.92 25.82 -14.18
CA SER A 352 9.87 26.82 -14.37
C SER A 352 9.15 27.22 -13.07
N THR A 353 9.27 26.42 -12.01
CA THR A 353 8.73 26.72 -10.68
C THR A 353 9.54 27.83 -10.02
N ARG A 354 8.86 28.87 -9.54
CA ARG A 354 9.49 30.04 -8.93
C ARG A 354 9.17 30.11 -7.44
N VAL A 355 10.18 30.33 -6.61
CA VAL A 355 10.00 30.61 -5.18
C VAL A 355 10.33 32.08 -4.95
N SER A 356 9.46 32.81 -4.25
CA SER A 356 9.62 34.25 -4.02
C SER A 356 9.12 34.66 -2.64
N GLY A 357 9.48 35.89 -2.22
CA GLY A 357 9.14 36.41 -0.90
C GLY A 357 9.96 35.72 0.19
N ALA A 358 9.46 35.76 1.43
CA ALA A 358 10.12 35.16 2.57
C ALA A 358 9.80 33.66 2.68
N ALA A 359 10.24 32.88 1.69
CA ALA A 359 9.99 31.44 1.59
C ALA A 359 11.21 30.62 1.16
N THR A 360 11.18 29.35 1.54
CA THR A 360 12.08 28.30 1.05
C THR A 360 11.25 27.11 0.58
N ALA A 361 11.68 26.48 -0.51
CA ALA A 361 11.04 25.29 -1.04
C ALA A 361 12.14 24.28 -1.43
N VAL A 362 12.16 23.13 -0.78
CA VAL A 362 13.20 22.10 -0.95
C VAL A 362 12.51 20.76 -1.10
N VAL A 363 12.88 19.99 -2.13
CA VAL A 363 12.41 18.61 -2.24
C VAL A 363 13.11 17.76 -1.20
N CYS A 364 12.35 17.01 -0.42
CA CYS A 364 12.84 16.08 0.58
C CYS A 364 12.29 14.69 0.29
N ALA A 365 12.92 13.66 0.86
CA ALA A 365 12.41 12.28 0.83
C ALA A 365 12.86 11.53 2.08
N GLY A 366 12.11 10.49 2.45
CA GLY A 366 12.44 9.65 3.59
C GLY A 366 12.49 10.36 4.94
N MET A 367 13.06 9.67 5.92
CA MET A 367 13.19 10.16 7.28
C MET A 367 14.50 9.70 7.94
N LEU A 368 14.92 10.42 8.98
CA LEU A 368 16.03 10.07 9.88
C LEU A 368 17.36 9.83 9.14
N ASP A 369 17.57 10.53 8.03
CA ASP A 369 18.75 10.50 7.15
C ASP A 369 19.15 9.09 6.72
N ARG A 370 18.17 8.19 6.59
CA ARG A 370 18.37 6.79 6.20
C ARG A 370 18.74 6.61 4.74
N SER A 371 18.49 7.61 3.90
CA SER A 371 18.62 7.51 2.43
C SER A 371 19.52 8.59 1.82
N PRO A 372 20.75 8.82 2.34
CA PRO A 372 21.62 9.91 1.90
C PRO A 372 22.00 9.80 0.42
N GLN A 373 22.04 8.58 -0.12
CA GLN A 373 22.33 8.32 -1.53
C GLN A 373 21.29 8.87 -2.50
N SER A 374 20.09 9.21 -2.03
CA SER A 374 19.07 9.87 -2.87
C SER A 374 19.45 11.31 -3.24
N GLY A 375 20.42 11.91 -2.53
CA GLY A 375 20.77 13.32 -2.67
C GLY A 375 19.71 14.29 -2.14
N LEU A 376 18.63 13.78 -1.54
CA LEU A 376 17.57 14.57 -0.94
C LEU A 376 17.71 14.61 0.58
N PRO A 377 17.43 15.75 1.24
CA PRO A 377 17.32 15.80 2.69
C PRO A 377 16.12 14.99 3.17
N SER A 378 16.17 14.53 4.42
CA SER A 378 15.03 13.91 5.08
C SER A 378 13.83 14.85 5.14
N CYS A 379 12.64 14.34 4.85
CA CYS A 379 11.41 15.09 5.12
C CYS A 379 11.17 15.22 6.62
N VAL A 380 11.47 14.16 7.37
CA VAL A 380 11.21 14.06 8.80
C VAL A 380 12.48 13.63 9.52
N SER A 381 12.86 14.33 10.58
CA SER A 381 14.10 14.12 11.34
C SER A 381 13.88 13.93 12.84
N THR A 382 12.71 14.32 13.35
CA THR A 382 12.40 14.32 14.78
C THR A 382 11.27 13.36 15.15
N LEU A 383 10.37 13.05 14.21
CA LEU A 383 9.27 12.11 14.47
C LEU A 383 9.74 10.65 14.43
N THR A 384 9.03 9.81 15.17
CA THR A 384 9.22 8.36 15.13
C THR A 384 8.64 7.75 13.84
N THR A 385 9.09 6.54 13.48
CA THR A 385 8.59 5.80 12.32
C THR A 385 7.07 5.61 12.34
N SER A 386 6.45 5.58 13.52
CA SER A 386 5.00 5.38 13.67
C SER A 386 4.15 6.63 13.38
N GLN A 387 4.79 7.80 13.31
CA GLN A 387 4.14 9.10 13.13
C GLN A 387 4.26 9.62 11.70
N ALA A 388 4.97 8.94 10.80
CA ALA A 388 5.25 9.42 9.44
C ALA A 388 4.98 8.33 8.38
N PRO A 389 3.72 7.92 8.14
CA PRO A 389 3.42 6.76 7.28
C PRO A 389 4.02 6.83 5.87
N SER A 390 3.97 7.99 5.21
CA SER A 390 4.55 8.16 3.86
C SER A 390 6.08 8.10 3.82
N TRP A 391 6.76 8.22 4.96
CA TRP A 391 8.22 8.25 5.05
C TRP A 391 8.83 7.14 5.89
N THR A 392 8.00 6.31 6.53
CA THR A 392 8.46 5.22 7.40
C THR A 392 9.32 4.22 6.61
N PRO A 393 10.48 3.78 7.14
CA PRO A 393 11.30 2.79 6.45
C PRO A 393 10.60 1.43 6.43
N ALA A 394 10.66 0.73 5.29
CA ALA A 394 10.18 -0.64 5.17
C ALA A 394 11.28 -1.64 5.59
N THR A 395 10.89 -2.82 6.07
CA THR A 395 11.82 -3.83 6.61
C THR A 395 12.93 -4.23 5.64
N TYR A 396 12.61 -4.41 4.36
CA TYR A 396 13.54 -4.86 3.31
C TYR A 396 13.96 -3.75 2.34
N ALA A 397 13.55 -2.51 2.60
CA ALA A 397 13.88 -1.33 1.79
C ALA A 397 14.17 -0.13 2.69
N ASN A 398 14.88 -0.37 3.79
CA ASN A 398 15.03 0.58 4.90
C ASN A 398 15.89 1.81 4.57
N ASN A 399 16.75 1.72 3.54
CA ASN A 399 17.53 2.84 3.02
C ASN A 399 16.97 3.36 1.69
N VAL A 400 15.97 2.71 1.08
CA VAL A 400 15.34 3.22 -0.15
C VAL A 400 14.52 4.47 0.19
N ALA A 401 14.78 5.58 -0.49
CA ALA A 401 14.07 6.83 -0.24
C ALA A 401 12.55 6.63 -0.42
N SER A 402 11.77 7.09 0.55
CA SER A 402 10.32 7.01 0.57
C SER A 402 9.68 8.37 0.29
N THR A 403 8.55 8.36 -0.43
CA THR A 403 7.74 9.48 -0.90
C THR A 403 8.43 10.85 -0.97
N PRO A 404 9.12 11.17 -2.09
CA PRO A 404 9.62 12.51 -2.32
C PRO A 404 8.49 13.55 -2.39
N VAL A 405 8.65 14.70 -1.72
CA VAL A 405 7.68 15.81 -1.69
C VAL A 405 8.38 17.16 -1.62
N LEU A 406 7.65 18.25 -1.86
CA LEU A 406 8.15 19.60 -1.63
C LEU A 406 7.93 20.02 -0.17
N ARG A 407 9.00 20.24 0.58
CA ARG A 407 8.99 20.91 1.88
C ARG A 407 8.99 22.42 1.64
N PHE A 408 7.86 23.08 1.90
CA PHE A 408 7.66 24.51 1.69
C PHE A 408 7.49 25.22 3.04
N SER A 409 8.28 26.24 3.31
CA SER A 409 8.19 27.04 4.53
C SER A 409 8.27 28.54 4.25
N TRP A 410 7.62 29.32 5.10
CA TRP A 410 7.55 30.77 5.01
C TRP A 410 7.69 31.43 6.38
N SER A 411 8.26 32.63 6.40
CA SER A 411 8.39 33.45 7.62
C SER A 411 7.45 34.67 7.64
N ASP A 412 6.77 34.94 6.52
CA ASP A 412 5.66 35.88 6.42
C ASP A 412 4.74 35.51 5.23
N PRO A 413 3.52 36.07 5.13
CA PRO A 413 2.56 35.73 4.08
C PRO A 413 2.97 36.08 2.63
N THR A 414 4.12 36.74 2.40
CA THR A 414 4.63 36.99 1.05
C THR A 414 5.30 35.76 0.44
N GLY A 415 5.71 34.81 1.27
CA GLY A 415 6.35 33.56 0.85
C GLY A 415 5.45 32.76 -0.09
N THR A 416 5.91 32.52 -1.31
CA THR A 416 5.09 31.94 -2.40
C THR A 416 5.90 30.96 -3.25
N VAL A 417 5.27 29.84 -3.63
CA VAL A 417 5.69 28.96 -4.73
C VAL A 417 4.73 29.15 -5.90
N THR A 418 5.26 29.54 -7.06
CA THR A 418 4.51 29.71 -8.31
C THR A 418 4.85 28.60 -9.28
N VAL A 419 3.83 27.85 -9.70
CA VAL A 419 3.94 26.75 -10.65
C VAL A 419 3.20 27.13 -11.94
N PRO A 420 3.92 27.40 -13.04
CA PRO A 420 3.29 27.67 -14.32
C PRO A 420 2.65 26.41 -14.90
N ILE A 421 1.56 26.58 -15.65
CA ILE A 421 0.92 25.49 -16.39
C ILE A 421 1.63 25.33 -17.74
N ASP A 422 2.35 24.21 -17.88
CA ASP A 422 3.00 23.81 -19.13
C ASP A 422 2.07 22.96 -20.02
N LYS A 423 0.81 23.39 -20.12
CA LYS A 423 -0.18 22.76 -21.01
C LYS A 423 -0.37 23.63 -22.23
N ARG A 424 -0.12 23.09 -23.44
CA ARG A 424 -0.16 23.84 -24.70
C ARG A 424 -1.47 24.61 -24.94
N ASP A 425 -2.60 24.07 -24.51
CA ASP A 425 -3.91 24.73 -24.64
C ASP A 425 -4.35 25.51 -23.39
N GLN A 426 -3.64 25.35 -22.26
CA GLN A 426 -3.97 25.94 -20.95
C GLN A 426 -5.41 25.65 -20.49
N ASN A 427 -6.02 24.60 -21.04
CA ASN A 427 -7.43 24.30 -20.82
C ASN A 427 -7.57 23.18 -19.79
N VAL A 428 -8.22 23.53 -18.68
CA VAL A 428 -8.55 22.64 -17.56
C VAL A 428 -10.06 22.56 -17.32
N SER A 429 -10.88 23.10 -18.23
CA SER A 429 -12.34 23.16 -18.09
C SER A 429 -13.06 21.81 -18.08
N HIS A 430 -12.38 20.73 -18.46
CA HIS A 430 -12.89 19.36 -18.43
C HIS A 430 -12.57 18.61 -17.13
N TYR A 431 -11.88 19.24 -16.17
CA TYR A 431 -11.64 18.70 -14.84
C TYR A 431 -12.63 19.27 -13.82
N ASP A 432 -12.83 18.58 -12.71
CA ASP A 432 -13.76 18.99 -11.67
C ASP A 432 -13.11 19.92 -10.63
N ALA A 433 -11.82 19.72 -10.36
CA ALA A 433 -11.10 20.43 -9.31
C ALA A 433 -9.60 20.56 -9.59
N LEU A 434 -8.99 21.56 -8.96
CA LEU A 434 -7.57 21.53 -8.63
C LEU A 434 -7.39 20.73 -7.34
N THR A 435 -6.50 19.75 -7.35
CA THR A 435 -6.19 18.87 -6.23
C THR A 435 -4.70 18.89 -5.92
N PHE A 436 -4.36 18.78 -4.65
CA PHE A 436 -3.00 18.50 -4.18
C PHE A 436 -3.07 17.85 -2.80
N ARG A 437 -1.99 17.21 -2.35
CA ARG A 437 -1.89 16.70 -0.99
C ARG A 437 -1.00 17.60 -0.14
N VAL A 438 -1.40 17.79 1.11
CA VAL A 438 -0.65 18.59 2.07
C VAL A 438 -0.66 17.95 3.45
N ALA A 439 0.45 18.12 4.18
CA ALA A 439 0.54 17.88 5.61
C ALA A 439 1.34 19.00 6.26
N ARG A 440 1.13 19.22 7.56
CA ARG A 440 1.99 20.12 8.34
C ARG A 440 3.40 19.57 8.41
N ASP A 441 4.37 20.46 8.34
CA ASP A 441 5.77 20.13 8.62
C ASP A 441 5.97 19.77 10.10
N GLU A 442 6.91 18.85 10.40
CA GLU A 442 7.25 18.45 11.77
C GLU A 442 7.68 19.62 12.67
N THR A 443 8.21 20.70 12.09
CA THR A 443 8.67 21.89 12.80
C THR A 443 7.60 22.98 12.94
N ALA A 444 6.46 22.83 12.26
CA ALA A 444 5.46 23.89 12.17
C ALA A 444 4.64 24.00 13.47
N THR A 445 4.70 25.18 14.10
CA THR A 445 4.00 25.51 15.35
C THR A 445 2.88 26.52 15.12
N GLY A 446 1.86 26.50 15.99
CA GLY A 446 0.70 27.41 15.89
C GLY A 446 -0.21 27.12 14.71
N ASP A 447 -0.90 28.15 14.25
CA ASP A 447 -1.80 28.09 13.10
C ASP A 447 -1.00 28.08 11.80
N VAL A 448 -1.25 27.08 10.96
CA VAL A 448 -0.61 26.89 9.66
C VAL A 448 -1.72 26.82 8.63
N ASP A 449 -1.69 27.73 7.67
CA ASP A 449 -2.65 27.74 6.56
C ASP A 449 -1.95 28.20 5.28
N LEU A 450 -2.50 27.80 4.13
CA LEU A 450 -2.04 28.17 2.81
C LEU A 450 -3.13 28.92 2.06
N ALA A 451 -2.73 29.82 1.17
CA ALA A 451 -3.58 30.42 0.16
C ALA A 451 -3.19 29.87 -1.21
N VAL A 452 -4.17 29.38 -1.95
CA VAL A 452 -4.00 28.84 -3.30
C VAL A 452 -4.66 29.80 -4.27
N GLU A 453 -3.85 30.50 -5.05
CA GLU A 453 -4.29 31.39 -6.12
C GLU A 453 -4.19 30.69 -7.47
N ILE A 454 -5.29 30.70 -8.21
CA ILE A 454 -5.39 30.17 -9.57
C ILE A 454 -5.56 31.36 -10.50
N ALA A 455 -4.61 31.57 -11.42
CA ALA A 455 -4.57 32.74 -12.29
C ALA A 455 -4.70 32.35 -13.77
N ASP A 456 -5.45 33.14 -14.52
CA ASP A 456 -5.52 33.06 -15.97
C ASP A 456 -4.49 33.96 -16.66
N LYS A 457 -4.26 33.70 -17.94
CA LYS A 457 -3.29 34.43 -18.78
C LYS A 457 -3.64 35.91 -19.01
N HIS A 458 -4.83 36.36 -18.62
CA HIS A 458 -5.28 37.75 -18.71
C HIS A 458 -5.25 38.47 -17.36
N GLY A 459 -4.72 37.82 -16.32
CA GLY A 459 -4.53 38.39 -14.99
C GLY A 459 -5.76 38.30 -14.08
N ALA A 460 -6.83 37.63 -14.50
CA ALA A 460 -7.91 37.32 -13.56
C ALA A 460 -7.46 36.15 -12.67
N SER A 461 -7.63 36.29 -11.36
CA SER A 461 -7.25 35.24 -10.41
C SER A 461 -8.29 35.06 -9.30
N ARG A 462 -8.25 33.88 -8.69
CA ARG A 462 -9.05 33.55 -7.51
C ARG A 462 -8.16 32.88 -6.48
N THR A 463 -8.18 33.41 -5.27
CA THR A 463 -7.51 32.83 -4.11
C THR A 463 -8.52 32.08 -3.24
N VAL A 464 -8.14 30.90 -2.78
CA VAL A 464 -8.89 30.06 -1.84
C VAL A 464 -7.94 29.67 -0.71
N LYS A 465 -8.35 29.85 0.55
CA LYS A 465 -7.56 29.34 1.68
C LYS A 465 -7.78 27.84 1.82
N VAL A 466 -6.76 27.10 2.20
CA VAL A 466 -6.89 25.64 2.39
C VAL A 466 -7.91 25.33 3.48
N SER A 467 -7.89 26.09 4.59
CA SER A 467 -8.86 25.97 5.67
C SER A 467 -10.33 26.19 5.27
N GLU A 468 -10.61 26.81 4.12
CA GLU A 468 -11.98 27.02 3.61
C GLU A 468 -12.55 25.77 2.92
N VAL A 469 -11.69 24.84 2.50
CA VAL A 469 -12.08 23.68 1.66
C VAL A 469 -11.58 22.34 2.18
N SER A 470 -10.68 22.32 3.17
CA SER A 470 -10.09 21.08 3.70
C SER A 470 -9.56 21.28 5.12
N ASP A 471 -9.57 20.20 5.90
CA ASP A 471 -8.94 20.11 7.23
C ASP A 471 -7.50 19.59 7.17
N ALA A 472 -6.91 19.49 5.98
CA ALA A 472 -5.60 18.86 5.74
C ALA A 472 -4.43 19.48 6.54
N LEU A 473 -4.58 20.71 7.02
CA LEU A 473 -3.60 21.41 7.86
C LEU A 473 -3.95 21.42 9.35
N THR A 474 -5.05 20.77 9.77
CA THR A 474 -5.36 20.53 11.18
C THR A 474 -4.63 19.29 11.67
N PRO A 475 -3.74 19.35 12.68
CA PRO A 475 -3.04 18.17 13.18
C PRO A 475 -4.01 17.06 13.58
N PHE A 476 -3.64 15.81 13.31
CA PHE A 476 -4.36 14.69 13.91
C PHE A 476 -4.18 14.67 15.44
N PRO A 477 -5.12 14.07 16.19
CA PRO A 477 -5.08 14.06 17.65
C PRO A 477 -3.98 13.14 18.20
N GLY A 478 -3.31 13.56 19.26
CA GLY A 478 -2.25 12.81 19.94
C GLY A 478 -1.16 13.71 20.47
N THR A 479 -0.41 13.25 21.47
CA THR A 479 0.64 14.06 22.12
C THR A 479 1.99 13.34 22.20
N ALA A 480 2.03 12.03 21.97
CA ALA A 480 3.24 11.23 22.03
C ALA A 480 3.15 10.02 21.10
N SER A 481 4.31 9.55 20.62
CA SER A 481 4.43 8.38 19.76
C SER A 481 3.64 7.18 20.34
N PRO A 482 2.88 6.44 19.52
CA PRO A 482 2.89 6.46 18.04
C PRO A 482 1.98 7.53 17.39
N LEU A 483 1.49 8.52 18.14
CA LEU A 483 0.63 9.62 17.67
C LEU A 483 1.30 11.01 17.92
N PRO A 484 0.75 12.11 17.37
CA PRO A 484 -0.13 12.14 16.22
C PRO A 484 0.62 11.71 14.95
N LYS A 485 -0.13 11.32 13.92
CA LYS A 485 0.46 10.96 12.62
C LYS A 485 0.46 12.17 11.69
N THR A 486 1.58 12.41 11.02
CA THR A 486 1.71 13.35 9.90
C THR A 486 1.37 12.61 8.61
N TRP A 487 0.19 12.88 8.06
CA TRP A 487 -0.33 12.22 6.87
C TRP A 487 -0.77 13.24 5.82
N LEU A 488 -0.28 13.07 4.59
CA LEU A 488 -0.59 13.92 3.44
C LEU A 488 -2.07 13.75 3.07
N ARG A 489 -2.87 14.82 3.24
CA ARG A 489 -4.32 14.82 2.97
C ARG A 489 -4.66 15.63 1.73
N THR A 490 -5.70 15.20 1.02
CA THR A 490 -6.15 15.86 -0.21
C THR A 490 -6.83 17.19 0.11
N VAL A 491 -6.39 18.23 -0.58
CA VAL A 491 -7.09 19.51 -0.72
C VAL A 491 -7.71 19.51 -2.10
N ARG A 492 -9.00 19.81 -2.16
CA ARG A 492 -9.77 19.85 -3.41
C ARG A 492 -10.42 21.21 -3.55
N VAL A 493 -9.96 22.00 -4.51
CA VAL A 493 -10.55 23.29 -4.88
C VAL A 493 -11.44 23.08 -6.11
N PRO A 494 -12.77 23.04 -5.96
CA PRO A 494 -13.67 22.81 -7.10
C PRO A 494 -13.52 23.91 -8.15
N LEU A 495 -13.42 23.57 -9.43
CA LEU A 495 -13.31 24.60 -10.48
C LEU A 495 -14.57 25.48 -10.57
N SER A 496 -15.72 24.96 -10.14
CA SER A 496 -16.97 25.71 -10.03
C SER A 496 -16.90 26.85 -9.01
N SER A 497 -15.94 26.86 -8.08
CA SER A 497 -15.75 27.95 -7.11
C SER A 497 -14.91 29.10 -7.67
N LEU A 498 -14.31 28.95 -8.85
CA LEU A 498 -13.39 29.91 -9.47
C LEU A 498 -14.14 31.00 -10.27
N THR A 499 -15.11 31.66 -9.63
CA THR A 499 -15.91 32.71 -10.26
C THR A 499 -15.02 33.83 -10.83
N GLY A 500 -15.19 34.14 -12.12
CA GLY A 500 -14.45 35.20 -12.80
C GLY A 500 -13.10 34.78 -13.40
N VAL A 501 -12.61 33.57 -13.10
CA VAL A 501 -11.42 32.98 -13.73
C VAL A 501 -11.87 32.00 -14.80
N LYS A 502 -11.28 32.06 -16.00
CA LYS A 502 -11.65 31.17 -17.11
C LYS A 502 -10.82 29.88 -17.11
N PRO A 503 -11.42 28.70 -16.87
CA PRO A 503 -10.67 27.43 -16.85
C PRO A 503 -10.02 27.06 -18.19
N GLN A 504 -10.40 27.71 -19.30
CA GLN A 504 -9.78 27.51 -20.62
C GLN A 504 -8.45 28.27 -20.79
N GLN A 505 -8.03 29.03 -19.78
CA GLN A 505 -6.97 30.04 -19.93
C GLN A 505 -6.05 30.09 -18.71
N ILE A 506 -6.03 29.03 -17.87
CA ILE A 506 -5.22 29.04 -16.65
C ILE A 506 -3.75 29.01 -17.00
N SER A 507 -2.99 29.97 -16.49
CA SER A 507 -1.56 30.13 -16.78
C SER A 507 -0.67 29.64 -15.66
N GLU A 508 -1.08 29.77 -14.41
CA GLU A 508 -0.26 29.39 -13.27
C GLU A 508 -1.08 29.19 -11.98
N ILE A 509 -0.49 28.42 -11.07
CA ILE A 509 -0.96 28.23 -9.69
C ILE A 509 0.08 28.84 -8.76
N ARG A 510 -0.37 29.64 -7.78
CA ARG A 510 0.49 30.18 -6.72
C ARG A 510 0.03 29.63 -5.37
N ILE A 511 0.95 29.06 -4.61
CA ILE A 511 0.71 28.57 -3.25
C ILE A 511 1.53 29.44 -2.31
N SER A 512 0.86 30.20 -1.44
CA SER A 512 1.50 31.10 -0.49
C SER A 512 1.11 30.79 0.95
N GLY A 513 1.93 31.25 1.89
CA GLY A 513 1.59 31.20 3.31
C GLY A 513 0.40 32.11 3.62
N ALA A 514 -0.65 31.57 4.27
CA ALA A 514 -1.79 32.36 4.74
C ALA A 514 -1.69 32.70 6.24
N SER A 515 -0.76 32.07 6.97
CA SER A 515 -0.40 32.42 8.35
C SER A 515 0.88 33.24 8.42
N GLY A 516 1.14 33.89 9.57
CA GLY A 516 2.32 34.75 9.75
C GLY A 516 3.66 34.02 9.63
N LYS A 517 3.70 32.71 9.83
CA LYS A 517 4.82 31.80 9.53
C LYS A 517 4.28 30.38 9.44
N GLY A 518 4.96 29.49 8.75
CA GLY A 518 4.56 28.10 8.70
C GLY A 518 5.44 27.25 7.82
N ALA A 519 5.20 25.95 7.85
CA ALA A 519 5.86 24.98 7.01
C ALA A 519 4.93 23.79 6.74
N VAL A 520 5.00 23.27 5.52
CA VAL A 520 4.14 22.18 5.02
C VAL A 520 4.95 21.26 4.10
N TYR A 521 4.46 20.04 3.96
CA TYR A 521 4.81 19.13 2.87
C TYR A 521 3.74 19.21 1.79
N LEU A 522 4.13 19.38 0.52
CA LEU A 522 3.25 19.47 -0.64
C LEU A 522 3.55 18.35 -1.65
N ALA A 523 2.50 17.71 -2.15
CA ALA A 523 2.59 16.67 -3.18
C ALA A 523 1.43 16.77 -4.19
N ASP A 524 1.62 16.24 -5.39
CA ASP A 524 0.54 15.92 -6.34
C ASP A 524 -0.35 17.09 -6.78
N LEU A 525 0.22 18.25 -7.10
CA LEU A 525 -0.56 19.35 -7.67
C LEU A 525 -1.05 18.98 -9.07
N ALA A 526 -2.36 18.81 -9.21
CA ALA A 526 -2.99 18.35 -10.45
C ALA A 526 -4.38 18.94 -10.63
N PHE A 527 -4.83 19.08 -11.87
CA PHE A 527 -6.26 19.20 -12.15
C PHE A 527 -6.83 17.81 -12.39
N SER A 528 -7.96 17.46 -11.77
CA SER A 528 -8.47 16.08 -11.83
C SER A 528 -10.00 15.97 -11.80
N THR A 529 -10.48 14.90 -12.41
CA THR A 529 -11.83 14.35 -12.25
C THR A 529 -11.67 12.90 -11.83
N VAL A 530 -11.83 12.62 -10.53
CA VAL A 530 -11.65 11.25 -10.03
C VAL A 530 -12.76 10.37 -10.60
N ALA A 531 -12.39 9.15 -11.00
CA ALA A 531 -13.29 8.10 -11.45
C ALA A 531 -12.65 6.76 -11.06
N ALA A 532 -13.42 5.69 -10.94
CA ALA A 532 -12.90 4.36 -10.58
C ALA A 532 -11.88 3.79 -11.58
N GLY A 533 -11.79 4.35 -12.80
CA GLY A 533 -10.84 3.90 -13.82
C GLY A 533 -11.12 2.49 -14.34
N ASP A 534 -10.13 1.91 -15.00
CA ASP A 534 -10.17 0.54 -15.52
C ASP A 534 -8.95 -0.24 -15.01
N ALA A 535 -9.08 -1.57 -14.96
CA ALA A 535 -7.97 -2.46 -14.64
C ALA A 535 -7.28 -2.98 -15.91
N ARG A 536 -5.96 -3.14 -15.84
CA ARG A 536 -5.08 -3.59 -16.91
C ARG A 536 -3.99 -4.50 -16.33
N SER A 537 -4.06 -5.79 -16.65
CA SER A 537 -3.06 -6.78 -16.21
C SER A 537 -2.09 -7.15 -17.34
N GLY A 538 -0.84 -7.47 -16.96
CA GLY A 538 0.13 -8.14 -17.84
C GLY A 538 0.77 -7.31 -18.95
N LYS A 539 0.72 -5.96 -18.89
CA LYS A 539 1.39 -5.10 -19.90
C LYS A 539 2.84 -4.73 -19.58
N LEU A 540 3.17 -4.64 -18.29
CA LEU A 540 4.50 -4.22 -17.85
C LEU A 540 5.39 -5.45 -17.66
N PRO A 541 6.69 -5.37 -18.00
CA PRO A 541 7.62 -6.44 -17.68
C PRO A 541 7.77 -6.59 -16.16
N GLN A 542 8.14 -7.80 -15.75
CA GLN A 542 8.46 -8.09 -14.35
C GLN A 542 9.96 -7.99 -14.12
N VAL A 543 10.34 -7.30 -13.04
CA VAL A 543 11.70 -7.22 -12.54
C VAL A 543 12.01 -8.44 -11.67
N SER A 544 13.18 -9.02 -11.88
CA SER A 544 13.80 -10.00 -10.99
C SER A 544 15.25 -9.65 -10.70
N VAL A 545 15.72 -9.97 -9.49
CA VAL A 545 17.14 -9.88 -9.12
C VAL A 545 17.75 -11.28 -9.24
N GLU A 546 18.91 -11.38 -9.88
CA GLU A 546 19.67 -12.63 -9.96
C GLU A 546 20.63 -12.75 -8.76
N GLY A 547 20.62 -13.91 -8.10
CA GLY A 547 21.60 -14.21 -7.05
C GLY A 547 23.01 -14.35 -7.60
N ALA A 548 24.00 -14.14 -6.74
CA ALA A 548 25.41 -14.26 -7.09
C ALA A 548 26.22 -14.92 -5.96
N THR A 549 27.30 -15.58 -6.33
CA THR A 549 28.33 -16.07 -5.41
C THR A 549 29.67 -15.46 -5.82
N VAL A 550 30.38 -14.85 -4.87
CA VAL A 550 31.66 -14.18 -5.09
C VAL A 550 32.60 -14.48 -3.93
N ASP A 551 33.90 -14.40 -4.19
CA ASP A 551 34.92 -14.44 -3.14
C ASP A 551 34.99 -13.07 -2.42
N GLU A 552 35.31 -13.05 -1.13
CA GLU A 552 35.38 -11.81 -0.35
C GLU A 552 36.59 -10.94 -0.72
N GLY A 553 37.73 -11.59 -1.01
CA GLY A 553 39.00 -10.96 -1.33
C GLY A 553 39.66 -10.25 -0.14
N ASP A 554 40.96 -10.01 -0.26
CA ASP A 554 41.83 -9.45 0.80
C ASP A 554 41.53 -7.98 1.21
N GLY A 555 40.49 -7.34 0.66
CA GLY A 555 40.16 -5.94 0.95
C GLY A 555 39.06 -5.34 0.07
N PRO A 556 38.82 -4.00 0.16
CA PRO A 556 37.62 -3.39 -0.40
C PRO A 556 37.44 -3.63 -1.90
N GLY A 557 36.30 -4.22 -2.26
CA GLY A 557 35.93 -4.60 -3.62
C GLY A 557 34.45 -4.44 -3.90
N THR A 558 33.99 -5.05 -4.99
CA THR A 558 32.58 -5.00 -5.39
C THR A 558 32.11 -6.33 -5.99
N ALA A 559 30.94 -6.78 -5.58
CA ALA A 559 30.23 -7.88 -6.22
C ALA A 559 29.30 -7.34 -7.32
N THR A 560 29.44 -7.86 -8.54
CA THR A 560 28.52 -7.52 -9.64
C THR A 560 27.29 -8.42 -9.61
N MET A 561 26.11 -7.81 -9.55
CA MET A 561 24.83 -8.51 -9.64
C MET A 561 23.99 -7.96 -10.81
N THR A 562 22.94 -8.70 -11.18
CA THR A 562 22.12 -8.38 -12.35
C THR A 562 20.65 -8.26 -11.98
N VAL A 563 20.02 -7.21 -12.51
CA VAL A 563 18.56 -7.10 -12.57
C VAL A 563 18.11 -7.49 -13.97
N ARG A 564 17.08 -8.34 -14.07
CA ARG A 564 16.49 -8.82 -15.32
C ARG A 564 15.01 -8.43 -15.44
N LEU A 565 14.57 -8.18 -16.67
CA LEU A 565 13.17 -8.03 -17.07
C LEU A 565 12.65 -9.30 -17.74
N SER A 566 11.38 -9.63 -17.48
CA SER A 566 10.69 -10.73 -18.18
C SER A 566 10.44 -10.44 -19.68
N ASP A 567 10.38 -9.16 -20.06
CA ASP A 567 10.27 -8.72 -21.46
C ASP A 567 10.88 -7.31 -21.63
N LYS A 568 11.14 -6.90 -22.87
CA LYS A 568 11.70 -5.59 -23.21
C LYS A 568 10.66 -4.48 -23.01
N SER A 569 10.96 -3.51 -22.14
CA SER A 569 10.16 -2.28 -22.06
C SER A 569 10.49 -1.31 -23.21
N PRO A 570 9.50 -0.61 -23.80
CA PRO A 570 9.74 0.49 -24.73
C PRO A 570 10.32 1.74 -24.05
N THR A 571 10.16 1.87 -22.73
CA THR A 571 10.66 2.96 -21.90
C THR A 571 11.73 2.43 -20.94
N PRO A 572 12.64 3.29 -20.43
CA PRO A 572 13.55 2.88 -19.38
C PRO A 572 12.78 2.39 -18.14
N VAL A 573 13.25 1.31 -17.54
CA VAL A 573 12.75 0.82 -16.25
C VAL A 573 13.72 1.28 -15.17
N THR A 574 13.21 1.86 -14.09
CA THR A 574 14.00 2.11 -12.88
C THR A 574 13.53 1.18 -11.78
N VAL A 575 14.47 0.74 -10.94
CA VAL A 575 14.18 -0.06 -9.75
C VAL A 575 15.17 0.30 -8.66
N GLN A 576 14.71 0.37 -7.42
CA GLN A 576 15.56 0.55 -6.26
C GLN A 576 16.01 -0.82 -5.76
N ILE A 577 17.31 -0.98 -5.51
CA ILE A 577 17.89 -2.21 -4.98
C ILE A 577 18.41 -1.93 -3.57
N GLN A 578 17.90 -2.65 -2.58
CA GLN A 578 18.42 -2.68 -1.21
C GLN A 578 19.26 -3.94 -1.02
N THR A 579 20.51 -3.77 -0.59
CA THR A 579 21.35 -4.83 -0.03
C THR A 579 21.33 -4.69 1.50
N ILE A 580 21.13 -5.80 2.21
CA ILE A 580 21.00 -5.81 3.66
C ILE A 580 22.18 -6.58 4.28
N ALA A 581 23.07 -5.84 4.93
CA ALA A 581 24.12 -6.44 5.76
C ALA A 581 23.50 -6.99 7.05
N THR A 582 23.67 -8.28 7.28
CA THR A 582 23.18 -9.01 8.47
C THR A 582 24.28 -9.92 9.01
N GLY A 583 24.27 -10.19 10.32
CA GLY A 583 25.31 -10.98 10.98
C GLY A 583 26.18 -10.14 11.91
N ALA A 584 27.07 -10.79 12.66
CA ALA A 584 27.91 -10.12 13.66
C ALA A 584 29.06 -9.32 13.04
N ALA A 585 29.61 -9.80 11.92
CA ALA A 585 30.71 -9.18 11.18
C ALA A 585 30.45 -9.30 9.67
N PRO A 586 29.51 -8.52 9.11
CA PRO A 586 29.18 -8.61 7.69
C PRO A 586 30.35 -8.11 6.82
N VAL A 587 30.70 -8.86 5.79
CA VAL A 587 31.73 -8.51 4.78
C VAL A 587 31.15 -7.66 3.64
N ILE A 588 29.95 -7.13 3.81
CA ILE A 588 29.33 -6.14 2.91
C ILE A 588 28.80 -4.94 3.70
N ALA A 589 28.55 -3.84 3.01
CA ALA A 589 27.80 -2.71 3.55
C ALA A 589 26.33 -2.76 3.12
N SER A 590 25.41 -2.42 4.03
CA SER A 590 24.02 -2.13 3.66
C SER A 590 24.01 -0.91 2.73
N ALA A 591 23.38 -1.06 1.57
CA ALA A 591 23.31 -0.02 0.57
C ALA A 591 21.97 -0.08 -0.16
N ALA A 592 21.43 1.10 -0.48
CA ALA A 592 20.37 1.22 -1.47
C ALA A 592 20.92 1.92 -2.71
N GLN A 593 20.45 1.57 -3.89
CA GLN A 593 20.84 2.24 -5.14
C GLN A 593 19.73 2.14 -6.18
N GLU A 594 19.63 3.14 -7.06
CA GLU A 594 18.77 3.07 -8.23
C GLU A 594 19.50 2.35 -9.37
N VAL A 595 18.83 1.39 -9.99
CA VAL A 595 19.29 0.71 -11.20
C VAL A 595 18.35 1.07 -12.34
N VAL A 596 18.93 1.56 -13.44
CA VAL A 596 18.21 1.89 -14.67
C VAL A 596 18.48 0.82 -15.71
N ILE A 597 17.43 0.14 -16.15
CA ILE A 597 17.46 -0.75 -17.31
C ILE A 597 17.05 0.07 -18.54
N PRO A 598 17.96 0.30 -19.51
CA PRO A 598 17.66 1.11 -20.68
C PRO A 598 16.47 0.57 -21.48
N ALA A 599 15.79 1.46 -22.19
CA ALA A 599 14.72 1.07 -23.11
C ALA A 599 15.21 -0.02 -24.08
N ARG A 600 14.37 -1.04 -24.31
CA ARG A 600 14.63 -2.20 -25.18
C ARG A 600 15.75 -3.15 -24.70
N SER A 601 16.33 -2.93 -23.53
CA SER A 601 17.22 -3.87 -22.85
C SER A 601 16.43 -4.83 -21.97
N LEU A 602 16.99 -6.01 -21.70
CA LEU A 602 16.41 -7.03 -20.82
C LEU A 602 17.04 -7.05 -19.44
N GLN A 603 18.15 -6.35 -19.23
CA GLN A 603 18.90 -6.40 -17.99
C GLN A 603 19.81 -5.19 -17.82
N ALA A 604 20.20 -4.94 -16.58
CA ALA A 604 21.29 -4.07 -16.20
C ALA A 604 22.06 -4.69 -15.03
N SER A 605 23.33 -4.36 -14.90
CA SER A 605 24.17 -4.79 -13.78
C SER A 605 24.33 -3.66 -12.76
N PHE A 606 24.54 -4.03 -11.51
CA PHE A 606 24.80 -3.12 -10.39
C PHE A 606 25.88 -3.71 -9.49
N GLN A 607 26.46 -2.87 -8.63
CA GLN A 607 27.58 -3.26 -7.77
C GLN A 607 27.16 -3.22 -6.30
N VAL A 608 27.52 -4.26 -5.55
CA VAL A 608 27.38 -4.31 -4.09
C VAL A 608 28.78 -4.16 -3.48
N PRO A 609 29.01 -3.18 -2.59
CA PRO A 609 30.31 -3.05 -1.91
C PRO A 609 30.60 -4.27 -1.04
N VAL A 610 31.78 -4.86 -1.24
CA VAL A 610 32.34 -5.93 -0.42
C VAL A 610 33.52 -5.33 0.34
N ASN A 611 33.55 -5.52 1.65
CA ASN A 611 34.62 -4.98 2.49
C ASN A 611 35.92 -5.78 2.28
N GLY A 612 35.82 -7.10 2.16
CA GLY A 612 36.95 -8.03 2.12
C GLY A 612 37.80 -7.99 3.39
N ASP A 613 38.36 -9.11 3.80
CA ASP A 613 39.39 -9.11 4.83
C ASP A 613 40.37 -10.27 4.62
N THR A 614 41.21 -10.54 5.61
CA THR A 614 42.21 -11.63 5.55
C THR A 614 42.00 -12.62 6.71
N ALA A 615 40.78 -12.69 7.25
CA ALA A 615 40.43 -13.48 8.42
C ALA A 615 39.54 -14.65 8.02
N VAL A 616 40.14 -15.83 7.99
CA VAL A 616 39.48 -17.12 7.72
C VAL A 616 38.11 -17.25 8.39
N ALA A 617 37.06 -17.22 7.58
CA ALA A 617 35.70 -17.52 7.95
C ALA A 617 35.35 -18.98 7.65
N ALA A 618 34.76 -19.68 8.63
CA ALA A 618 34.46 -21.10 8.49
C ALA A 618 33.29 -21.40 7.53
N GLU A 619 32.43 -20.44 7.23
CA GLU A 619 31.21 -20.64 6.43
C GLU A 619 30.90 -19.42 5.55
N PRO A 620 30.36 -19.62 4.32
CA PRO A 620 29.94 -18.53 3.46
C PRO A 620 28.88 -17.63 4.10
N GLN A 621 28.98 -16.32 3.89
CA GLN A 621 28.00 -15.35 4.37
C GLN A 621 26.94 -15.07 3.30
N SER A 622 25.66 -15.06 3.68
CA SER A 622 24.54 -14.86 2.74
C SER A 622 23.72 -13.62 3.10
N TYR A 623 23.63 -12.69 2.16
CA TYR A 623 22.96 -11.40 2.33
C TYR A 623 21.76 -11.27 1.40
N GLN A 624 20.69 -10.66 1.91
CA GLN A 624 19.49 -10.39 1.10
C GLN A 624 19.72 -9.17 0.20
N VAL A 625 19.30 -9.32 -1.06
CA VAL A 625 19.26 -8.25 -2.06
C VAL A 625 17.84 -8.18 -2.61
N VAL A 626 17.23 -7.00 -2.48
CA VAL A 626 15.79 -6.81 -2.65
C VAL A 626 15.52 -5.70 -3.65
N ALA A 627 14.68 -5.99 -4.65
CA ALA A 627 14.15 -5.02 -5.59
C ALA A 627 12.84 -4.40 -5.08
N SER A 628 12.77 -3.08 -5.14
CA SER A 628 11.68 -2.26 -4.61
C SER A 628 11.34 -1.12 -5.56
N VAL A 629 10.09 -0.64 -5.47
CA VAL A 629 9.60 0.57 -6.14
C VAL A 629 9.93 0.64 -7.64
N PRO A 630 9.58 -0.38 -8.46
CA PRO A 630 9.85 -0.31 -9.88
C PRO A 630 8.93 0.71 -10.58
N VAL A 631 9.48 1.40 -11.58
CA VAL A 631 8.77 2.28 -12.51
C VAL A 631 8.87 1.70 -13.92
N ASN A 632 7.76 1.75 -14.68
CA ASN A 632 7.57 1.08 -15.97
C ASN A 632 7.73 -0.44 -15.94
N ALA A 633 7.64 -1.04 -14.75
CA ALA A 633 7.72 -2.47 -14.51
C ALA A 633 6.97 -2.84 -13.22
N THR A 634 6.78 -4.13 -12.99
CA THR A 634 6.24 -4.68 -11.73
C THR A 634 7.25 -5.64 -11.11
N ILE A 635 7.13 -5.96 -9.82
CA ILE A 635 8.02 -6.95 -9.19
C ILE A 635 7.55 -8.37 -9.51
N GLY A 636 8.45 -9.18 -10.07
CA GLY A 636 8.32 -10.64 -10.16
C GLY A 636 9.03 -11.31 -8.98
N ASN A 637 10.24 -11.83 -9.24
CA ASN A 637 11.12 -12.37 -8.19
C ASN A 637 12.08 -11.30 -7.65
N GLY A 638 11.56 -10.47 -6.73
CA GLY A 638 12.29 -9.32 -6.18
C GLY A 638 13.30 -9.65 -5.08
N PHE A 639 13.41 -10.89 -4.61
CA PHE A 639 14.33 -11.29 -3.54
C PHE A 639 15.41 -12.22 -4.11
N ALA A 640 16.66 -11.89 -3.84
CA ALA A 640 17.82 -12.70 -4.20
C ALA A 640 18.83 -12.74 -3.04
N ARG A 641 19.81 -13.64 -3.15
CA ARG A 641 20.93 -13.72 -2.22
C ARG A 641 22.24 -13.37 -2.92
N LEU A 642 23.06 -12.56 -2.26
CA LEU A 642 24.50 -12.48 -2.50
C LEU A 642 25.18 -13.40 -1.50
N VAL A 643 25.89 -14.41 -1.98
CA VAL A 643 26.70 -15.31 -1.17
C VAL A 643 28.16 -14.90 -1.31
N VAL A 644 28.82 -14.62 -0.20
CA VAL A 644 30.24 -14.26 -0.17
C VAL A 644 31.01 -15.41 0.46
N THR A 645 31.99 -15.95 -0.26
CA THR A 645 32.85 -17.06 0.17
C THR A 645 34.21 -16.55 0.64
N ASP A 646 34.67 -17.12 1.75
CA ASP A 646 36.03 -16.93 2.26
C ASP A 646 37.05 -17.52 1.26
N ASP A 647 38.04 -16.73 0.86
CA ASP A 647 39.14 -17.15 -0.01
C ASP A 647 40.50 -17.23 0.71
N ASP A 648 40.51 -17.02 2.02
CA ASP A 648 41.71 -17.11 2.86
C ASP A 648 42.12 -18.55 3.19
N ALA A 649 43.43 -18.75 3.35
CA ALA A 649 43.99 -20.06 3.66
C ALA A 649 43.99 -20.35 5.17
N VAL A 650 43.49 -21.54 5.55
CA VAL A 650 43.51 -22.11 6.92
C VAL A 650 44.92 -22.43 7.42
#